data_AF-A0A5A8C7Y0-F1
#
_entry.id   AF-A0A5A8C7Y0-F1
#
_cell.length_a   1.000
_cell.length_b   1.000
_cell.length_c   1.000
_cell.angle_alpha   90.00
_cell.angle_beta   90.00
_cell.angle_gamma   90.00
#
_symmetry.space_group_name_H-M   'P 1'
#
loop_
_entity.id
_entity.type
_entity.pdbx_description
1 polymer ?
#
loop_
_entity_poly.entity_id
_entity_poly.type
_entity_poly.pdbx_seq_one_letter_code
_entity_poly.pdbx_strand_id
1 'polypeptide(L)'
;MLSARQCVTRASRSAQRGVRAAVAAAAGAPSANASSAAAGASGGFVRFAAELDSVADADDFVRAYGPDSQSRSSANLAVVKIGGEVLQRQLEELVDNVRFMREAGMNVILVHGGGPQLNEELARRQVEPTYKGGHRVTDAETLKIAERVFAECTQQLVAALEGGGISATGLSGNVFRAKQAEGGALGFVGEITGVEMAAIDETLRSGRVPVLNSLGIDETAGSALNINADVAAREVARETKPSRVVFLSAGGGWKEDGVVVPELSMEADFARLEARDYTGRQGTLLKLREVKAITDALPPSSSVTICSPADLTRQLVPHRGPGTQIRRGAKASVFTPGAADDAAITAALTEAHGRPTTAASIADRHGARVLAIVATANHNAVAVVTETHLSPTPHDPVPEGSFAAPRLSAFVARRQGLDDAAEPAVWAALTERFPELWWAARPAPERRAPAAGAAPADPAGFVDCLTHHRAARHAAGMIRLQRNAQAINADGLDEEQKAELLARAAVGVMAAGTGGDDSATPRMAVDGLIGEGMFLPSGGGSGAAMEGKGLARHPCIMWWGMAGVFEVEEAVQTAQRARARAAAADADTAPAHPADDTATDVSVPSQPGSAAGGRALPAEPATSVPRRDVVLVGARGYTGRELVTLLAGHSGLRVGAATSRAFEGLEVAAALDMDRALAARACAPGLRFSAVSAEDIAAGHGIPSDMDPAAFILALPNGHSDAYHTAIRSSFSSAPVLDLSADQRFNSEWVYGMPERPGARAAIVGAKDISNPGCYATAVQVGLMPFAQPHLNPAGGSQLSMAQGSVAMAFGVSGYSGAGVTPSDKNNPEVLRDNLLPYALVGHIHEREATHHLGVQVAFSPTVAPFFRGISATLSVFLDKDAAAAMADARPDLGSKTATRVAALAAEQARAFFASGTDGPEPLVRVSDGEINVRTHGSNCSGVTVGGFVYEPVTGRLGWVSCIDNLGKGAAVQALQNINIALGLPELEGIVPDAPLRA
;
A
#
# COMPACT_ATOMS: atom_id res chain seq x y z
N MET A 1 3.91 -33.30 39.11
CA MET A 1 4.41 -33.38 37.72
C MET A 1 3.32 -33.69 36.68
N LEU A 2 2.34 -34.56 36.96
CA LEU A 2 1.27 -34.90 36.00
C LEU A 2 0.18 -33.79 35.85
N SER A 3 -0.26 -33.13 36.92
CA SER A 3 -1.42 -32.22 36.85
C SER A 3 -1.16 -30.88 36.16
N ALA A 4 0.01 -30.26 36.36
CA ALA A 4 0.35 -28.98 35.71
C ALA A 4 0.64 -29.13 34.20
N ARG A 5 1.35 -30.20 33.80
CA ARG A 5 1.53 -30.58 32.39
C ARG A 5 0.19 -30.94 31.73
N GLN A 6 -0.72 -31.60 32.45
CA GLN A 6 -2.06 -31.93 31.95
C GLN A 6 -2.98 -30.70 31.79
N CYS A 7 -2.82 -29.68 32.63
CA CYS A 7 -3.63 -28.45 32.56
C CYS A 7 -3.23 -27.57 31.35
N VAL A 8 -1.93 -27.38 31.14
CA VAL A 8 -1.38 -26.63 29.97
C VAL A 8 -1.65 -27.37 28.65
N THR A 9 -1.57 -28.70 28.64
CA THR A 9 -1.90 -29.51 27.44
C THR A 9 -3.39 -29.58 27.14
N ARG A 10 -4.28 -29.49 28.13
CA ARG A 10 -5.74 -29.37 27.91
C ARG A 10 -6.14 -27.99 27.37
N ALA A 11 -5.61 -26.92 27.96
CA ALA A 11 -5.89 -25.55 27.53
C ALA A 11 -5.38 -25.30 26.10
N SER A 12 -4.16 -25.73 25.77
CA SER A 12 -3.60 -25.62 24.41
C SER A 12 -4.37 -26.44 23.37
N ARG A 13 -4.83 -27.66 23.70
CA ARG A 13 -5.66 -28.46 22.78
C ARG A 13 -7.04 -27.83 22.52
N SER A 14 -7.62 -27.16 23.51
CA SER A 14 -8.88 -26.40 23.37
C SER A 14 -8.67 -25.16 22.50
N ALA A 15 -7.63 -24.38 22.79
CA ALA A 15 -7.22 -23.21 22.00
C ALA A 15 -6.92 -23.58 20.54
N GLN A 16 -6.21 -24.69 20.30
CA GLN A 16 -5.88 -25.18 18.95
C GLN A 16 -7.09 -25.64 18.15
N ARG A 17 -8.08 -26.28 18.80
CA ARG A 17 -9.38 -26.58 18.17
C ARG A 17 -10.15 -25.31 17.87
N GLY A 18 -10.09 -24.32 18.75
CA GLY A 18 -10.64 -22.98 18.57
C GLY A 18 -10.04 -22.27 17.36
N VAL A 19 -8.71 -22.20 17.26
CA VAL A 19 -8.00 -21.57 16.12
C VAL A 19 -8.31 -22.29 14.81
N ARG A 20 -8.18 -23.63 14.75
CA ARG A 20 -8.50 -24.38 13.52
C ARG A 20 -9.96 -24.26 13.12
N ALA A 21 -10.90 -24.24 14.07
CA ALA A 21 -12.31 -24.08 13.79
C ALA A 21 -12.68 -22.64 13.38
N ALA A 22 -12.08 -21.63 14.02
CA ALA A 22 -12.26 -20.22 13.67
C ALA A 22 -11.69 -19.92 12.27
N VAL A 23 -10.52 -20.48 11.95
CA VAL A 23 -9.91 -20.39 10.61
C VAL A 23 -10.74 -21.12 9.55
N ALA A 24 -11.26 -22.31 9.85
CA ALA A 24 -12.13 -23.04 8.93
C ALA A 24 -13.47 -22.32 8.67
N ALA A 25 -14.00 -21.62 9.70
CA ALA A 25 -15.17 -20.78 9.57
C ALA A 25 -14.90 -19.51 8.76
N ALA A 26 -13.76 -18.85 8.97
CA ALA A 26 -13.33 -17.67 8.23
C ALA A 26 -13.03 -17.97 6.74
N ALA A 27 -12.58 -19.19 6.43
CA ALA A 27 -12.28 -19.64 5.07
C ALA A 27 -13.51 -20.18 4.28
N GLY A 28 -14.73 -20.07 4.81
CA GLY A 28 -15.95 -20.41 4.07
C GLY A 28 -16.26 -21.91 3.92
N ALA A 29 -15.65 -22.80 4.71
CA ALA A 29 -15.99 -24.23 4.68
C ALA A 29 -17.30 -24.51 5.47
N PRO A 30 -18.32 -25.15 4.86
CA PRO A 30 -19.56 -25.45 5.57
C PRO A 30 -19.32 -26.61 6.54
N SER A 31 -19.37 -26.35 7.85
CA SER A 31 -19.36 -27.42 8.85
C SER A 31 -20.14 -27.03 10.12
N ALA A 32 -21.11 -27.86 10.47
CA ALA A 32 -21.91 -27.76 11.70
C ALA A 32 -21.09 -27.88 13.01
N ASN A 33 -19.80 -28.23 12.92
CA ASN A 33 -18.89 -28.32 14.08
C ASN A 33 -18.14 -27.01 14.38
N ALA A 34 -18.23 -25.98 13.54
CA ALA A 34 -17.52 -24.72 13.75
C ALA A 34 -18.12 -23.86 14.88
N SER A 35 -19.45 -23.89 15.05
CA SER A 35 -20.17 -23.11 16.05
C SER A 35 -19.96 -23.61 17.49
N SER A 36 -19.77 -24.93 17.69
CA SER A 36 -19.52 -25.51 19.01
C SER A 36 -18.05 -25.39 19.46
N ALA A 37 -17.11 -25.33 18.51
CA ALA A 37 -15.68 -25.15 18.78
C ALA A 37 -15.30 -23.69 19.07
N ALA A 38 -16.00 -22.71 18.47
CA ALA A 38 -15.81 -21.29 18.75
C ALA A 38 -16.26 -20.90 20.18
N ALA A 39 -17.24 -21.60 20.75
CA ALA A 39 -17.75 -21.36 22.10
C ALA A 39 -16.75 -21.67 23.24
N GLY A 40 -15.64 -22.36 22.95
CA GLY A 40 -14.59 -22.72 23.91
C GLY A 40 -13.23 -22.04 23.68
N ALA A 41 -13.13 -21.12 22.71
CA ALA A 41 -11.91 -20.37 22.43
C ALA A 41 -11.85 -19.07 23.27
N SER A 42 -10.68 -18.67 23.75
CA SER A 42 -10.51 -17.38 24.42
C SER A 42 -10.76 -16.23 23.42
N GLY A 43 -11.28 -15.10 23.89
CA GLY A 43 -11.57 -13.93 23.04
C GLY A 43 -10.36 -13.43 22.23
N GLY A 44 -9.15 -13.63 22.75
CA GLY A 44 -7.90 -13.30 22.06
C GLY A 44 -7.66 -14.12 20.79
N PHE A 45 -8.00 -15.42 20.79
CA PHE A 45 -7.88 -16.25 19.58
C PHE A 45 -8.94 -15.97 18.53
N VAL A 46 -10.14 -15.56 18.96
CA VAL A 46 -11.20 -15.14 18.02
C VAL A 46 -10.78 -13.85 17.31
N ARG A 47 -10.23 -12.89 18.05
CA ARG A 47 -9.67 -11.65 17.48
C ARG A 47 -8.50 -11.96 16.54
N PHE A 48 -7.55 -12.79 16.96
CA PHE A 48 -6.43 -13.20 16.11
C PHE A 48 -6.88 -13.90 14.83
N ALA A 49 -7.87 -14.79 14.89
CA ALA A 49 -8.40 -15.47 13.71
C ALA A 49 -9.06 -14.51 12.71
N ALA A 50 -9.68 -13.42 13.19
CA ALA A 50 -10.20 -12.35 12.34
C ALA A 50 -9.11 -11.48 11.71
N GLU A 51 -7.89 -11.52 12.25
CA GLU A 51 -6.71 -10.81 11.73
C GLU A 51 -5.86 -11.67 10.76
N LEU A 52 -6.19 -12.95 10.57
CA LEU A 52 -5.48 -13.83 9.62
C LEU A 52 -6.03 -13.65 8.20
N ASP A 53 -5.14 -13.40 7.25
CA ASP A 53 -5.53 -13.14 5.86
C ASP A 53 -5.78 -14.41 5.03
N SER A 54 -5.26 -15.56 5.46
CA SER A 54 -5.41 -16.82 4.73
C SER A 54 -5.28 -18.08 5.60
N VAL A 55 -5.75 -19.21 5.06
CA VAL A 55 -5.54 -20.55 5.65
C VAL A 55 -4.05 -20.89 5.75
N ALA A 56 -3.21 -20.35 4.85
CA ALA A 56 -1.77 -20.55 4.91
C ALA A 56 -1.14 -19.90 6.14
N ASP A 57 -1.61 -18.70 6.51
CA ASP A 57 -1.12 -17.96 7.69
C ASP A 57 -1.50 -18.69 8.99
N ALA A 58 -2.71 -19.23 9.04
CA ALA A 58 -3.15 -20.09 10.14
C ALA A 58 -2.30 -21.36 10.27
N ASP A 59 -2.01 -22.01 9.14
CA ASP A 59 -1.18 -23.19 9.11
C ASP A 59 0.28 -22.88 9.51
N ASP A 60 0.83 -21.72 9.12
CA ASP A 60 2.15 -21.26 9.55
C ASP A 60 2.20 -21.02 11.06
N PHE A 61 1.16 -20.39 11.63
CA PHE A 61 1.04 -20.23 13.07
C PHE A 61 0.95 -21.58 13.79
N VAL A 62 0.09 -22.50 13.32
CA VAL A 62 -0.05 -23.84 13.91
C VAL A 62 1.22 -24.67 13.73
N ARG A 63 1.99 -24.49 12.65
CA ARG A 63 3.30 -25.13 12.50
C ARG A 63 4.31 -24.60 13.50
N ALA A 64 4.38 -23.29 13.67
CA ALA A 64 5.32 -22.65 14.58
C ALA A 64 5.02 -23.00 16.06
N TYR A 65 3.74 -23.02 16.45
CA TYR A 65 3.32 -23.10 17.85
C TYR A 65 2.45 -24.32 18.20
N GLY A 66 2.31 -25.27 17.27
CA GLY A 66 1.50 -26.47 17.43
C GLY A 66 2.07 -27.49 18.40
N PRO A 67 1.31 -28.55 18.73
CA PRO A 67 1.72 -29.53 19.73
C PRO A 67 2.95 -30.35 19.29
N ASP A 68 3.18 -30.51 17.98
CA ASP A 68 4.35 -31.21 17.44
C ASP A 68 5.64 -30.37 17.54
N SER A 69 5.56 -29.04 17.73
CA SER A 69 6.72 -28.18 17.99
C SER A 69 7.13 -28.17 19.48
N GLN A 70 6.24 -28.62 20.37
CA GLN A 70 6.44 -28.63 21.84
C GLN A 70 7.50 -29.63 22.33
N SER A 71 8.06 -30.48 21.46
CA SER A 71 9.14 -31.42 21.84
C SER A 71 10.50 -30.74 22.05
N ARG A 72 10.62 -29.44 21.79
CA ARG A 72 11.87 -28.65 21.91
C ARG A 72 11.70 -27.57 22.98
N SER A 73 12.29 -27.76 24.16
CA SER A 73 12.07 -26.87 25.33
C SER A 73 12.45 -25.40 25.12
N SER A 74 13.38 -25.09 24.20
CA SER A 74 13.77 -23.73 23.82
C SER A 74 12.98 -23.14 22.64
N ALA A 75 12.26 -23.96 21.87
CA ALA A 75 11.57 -23.52 20.64
C ALA A 75 10.33 -22.65 20.89
N ASN A 76 9.76 -22.69 22.10
CA ASN A 76 8.56 -21.93 22.47
C ASN A 76 8.85 -20.83 23.50
N LEU A 77 10.11 -20.41 23.66
CA LEU A 77 10.48 -19.33 24.57
C LEU A 77 10.59 -18.00 23.81
N ALA A 78 10.02 -16.94 24.39
CA ALA A 78 10.20 -15.57 23.96
C ALA A 78 10.81 -14.71 25.06
N VAL A 79 11.79 -13.89 24.68
CA VAL A 79 12.29 -12.78 25.52
C VAL A 79 11.71 -11.49 24.98
N VAL A 80 10.91 -10.79 25.77
CA VAL A 80 10.22 -9.55 25.37
C VAL A 80 10.78 -8.39 26.16
N LYS A 81 11.52 -7.52 25.47
CA LYS A 81 11.97 -6.24 26.00
C LYS A 81 10.87 -5.20 25.87
N ILE A 82 10.54 -4.55 26.98
CA ILE A 82 9.49 -3.53 27.07
C ILE A 82 10.15 -2.14 27.13
N GLY A 83 9.78 -1.26 26.19
CA GLY A 83 10.13 0.15 26.23
C GLY A 83 9.41 0.90 27.35
N GLY A 84 10.05 1.90 27.96
CA GLY A 84 9.47 2.62 29.10
C GLY A 84 8.16 3.37 28.80
N GLU A 85 7.94 3.82 27.55
CA GLU A 85 6.69 4.45 27.13
C GLU A 85 5.51 3.46 27.08
N VAL A 86 5.77 2.18 26.77
CA VAL A 86 4.74 1.14 26.76
C VAL A 86 4.19 0.93 28.16
N LEU A 87 5.05 0.97 29.19
CA LEU A 87 4.64 0.90 30.59
C LEU A 87 3.75 2.08 31.02
N GLN A 88 3.90 3.26 30.43
CA GLN A 88 3.10 4.44 30.77
C GLN A 88 1.76 4.50 30.04
N ARG A 89 1.73 4.11 28.76
CA ARG A 89 0.59 4.43 27.86
C ARG A 89 -0.15 3.21 27.33
N GLN A 90 0.43 2.02 27.38
CA GLN A 90 -0.04 0.83 26.66
C GLN A 90 0.04 -0.45 27.51
N LEU A 91 -0.12 -0.30 28.84
CA LEU A 91 0.06 -1.41 29.78
C LEU A 91 -1.02 -2.50 29.64
N GLU A 92 -2.28 -2.11 29.42
CA GLU A 92 -3.39 -3.06 29.22
C GLU A 92 -3.19 -3.90 27.95
N GLU A 93 -2.81 -3.26 26.86
CA GLU A 93 -2.52 -3.92 25.59
C GLU A 93 -1.31 -4.87 25.70
N LEU A 94 -0.28 -4.50 26.46
CA LEU A 94 0.83 -5.41 26.78
C LEU A 94 0.34 -6.66 27.53
N VAL A 95 -0.54 -6.50 28.52
CA VAL A 95 -1.10 -7.63 29.29
C VAL A 95 -1.87 -8.59 28.38
N ASP A 96 -2.72 -8.07 27.50
CA ASP A 96 -3.48 -8.88 26.55
C ASP A 96 -2.58 -9.65 25.57
N ASN A 97 -1.52 -9.02 25.08
CA ASN A 97 -0.54 -9.67 24.22
C ASN A 97 0.22 -10.80 24.95
N VAL A 98 0.66 -10.57 26.18
CA VAL A 98 1.33 -11.60 26.99
C VAL A 98 0.36 -12.74 27.29
N ARG A 99 -0.93 -12.46 27.55
CA ARG A 99 -1.97 -13.48 27.71
C ARG A 99 -2.04 -14.35 26.46
N PHE A 100 -2.18 -13.72 25.29
CA PHE A 100 -2.26 -14.42 24.01
C PHE A 100 -1.04 -15.31 23.75
N MET A 101 0.19 -14.80 23.95
CA MET A 101 1.41 -15.59 23.79
C MET A 101 1.42 -16.83 24.69
N ARG A 102 0.97 -16.70 25.94
CA ARG A 102 0.88 -17.83 26.88
C ARG A 102 -0.20 -18.83 26.49
N GLU A 103 -1.35 -18.35 26.04
CA GLU A 103 -2.43 -19.20 25.54
C GLU A 103 -2.03 -19.95 24.25
N ALA A 104 -1.15 -19.35 23.43
CA ALA A 104 -0.49 -19.98 22.29
C ALA A 104 0.59 -21.00 22.68
N GLY A 105 0.84 -21.19 23.97
CA GLY A 105 1.81 -22.16 24.49
C GLY A 105 3.25 -21.65 24.54
N MET A 106 3.46 -20.34 24.43
CA MET A 106 4.78 -19.74 24.61
C MET A 106 5.10 -19.50 26.10
N ASN A 107 6.34 -19.76 26.46
CA ASN A 107 6.93 -19.23 27.69
C ASN A 107 7.46 -17.83 27.39
N VAL A 108 7.21 -16.88 28.30
CA VAL A 108 7.57 -15.47 28.09
C VAL A 108 8.44 -15.00 29.25
N ILE A 109 9.58 -14.38 28.92
CA ILE A 109 10.42 -13.65 29.87
C ILE A 109 10.30 -12.16 29.52
N LEU A 110 9.95 -11.32 30.49
CA LEU A 110 9.82 -9.88 30.29
C LEU A 110 11.06 -9.17 30.84
N VAL A 111 11.68 -8.31 30.04
CA VAL A 111 12.78 -7.43 30.47
C VAL A 111 12.31 -5.99 30.28
N HIS A 112 12.31 -5.18 31.32
CA HIS A 112 11.88 -3.78 31.23
C HIS A 112 12.98 -2.81 31.64
N GLY A 113 12.97 -1.64 31.02
CA GLY A 113 13.67 -0.46 31.53
C GLY A 113 12.70 0.46 32.30
N GLY A 114 13.13 1.70 32.52
CA GLY A 114 12.29 2.75 33.10
C GLY A 114 12.78 4.15 32.76
N GLY A 115 13.30 4.34 31.53
CA GLY A 115 13.95 5.59 31.11
C GLY A 115 13.07 6.84 31.27
N PRO A 116 11.85 6.88 30.70
CA PRO A 116 10.90 7.97 30.88
C PRO A 116 10.53 8.23 32.34
N GLN A 117 10.26 7.16 33.11
CA GLN A 117 9.91 7.24 34.54
C GLN A 117 11.07 7.81 35.36
N LEU A 118 12.30 7.38 35.07
CA LEU A 118 13.50 7.89 35.73
C LEU A 118 13.73 9.36 35.37
N ASN A 119 13.56 9.74 34.10
CA ASN A 119 13.68 11.14 33.67
C ASN A 119 12.67 12.05 34.38
N GLU A 120 11.41 11.61 34.48
CA GLU A 120 10.35 12.36 35.16
C GLU A 120 10.68 12.55 36.65
N GLU A 121 11.20 11.51 37.30
CA GLU A 121 11.56 11.58 38.71
C GLU A 121 12.82 12.41 38.97
N LEU A 122 13.83 12.35 38.08
CA LEU A 122 15.01 13.21 38.15
C LEU A 122 14.62 14.68 37.98
N ALA A 123 13.73 15.00 37.03
CA ALA A 123 13.23 16.34 36.81
C ALA A 123 12.46 16.88 38.03
N ARG A 124 11.62 16.06 38.68
CA ARG A 124 10.93 16.43 39.94
C ARG A 124 11.90 16.77 41.06
N ARG A 125 13.08 16.15 41.07
CA ARG A 125 14.15 16.36 42.06
C ARG A 125 15.19 17.38 41.62
N GLN A 126 15.02 17.98 40.45
CA GLN A 126 15.94 18.96 39.85
C GLN A 126 17.36 18.40 39.65
N VAL A 127 17.46 17.09 39.35
CA VAL A 127 18.71 16.42 39.00
C VAL A 127 18.81 16.37 37.47
N GLU A 128 19.80 17.08 36.91
CA GLU A 128 19.99 17.15 35.45
C GLU A 128 20.64 15.87 34.89
N PRO A 129 20.01 15.16 33.93
CA PRO A 129 20.55 13.93 33.39
C PRO A 129 21.73 14.18 32.42
N THR A 130 22.85 13.51 32.66
CA THR A 130 24.04 13.58 31.79
C THR A 130 24.20 12.32 30.92
N TYR A 131 24.61 12.48 29.67
CA TYR A 131 24.82 11.37 28.73
C TYR A 131 26.22 11.42 28.10
N LYS A 132 26.85 10.25 27.95
CA LYS A 132 28.14 10.06 27.28
C LYS A 132 28.08 8.81 26.41
N GLY A 133 28.40 8.94 25.13
CA GLY A 133 28.40 7.79 24.19
C GLY A 133 27.03 7.09 24.03
N GLY A 134 25.92 7.78 24.26
CA GLY A 134 24.57 7.20 24.26
C GLY A 134 24.18 6.48 25.57
N HIS A 135 25.08 6.40 26.54
CA HIS A 135 24.81 5.89 27.89
C HIS A 135 24.50 7.04 28.85
N ARG A 136 23.60 6.80 29.81
CA ARG A 136 23.35 7.74 30.90
C ARG A 136 24.45 7.60 31.93
N VAL A 137 25.16 8.70 32.22
CA VAL A 137 26.09 8.76 33.36
C VAL A 137 25.26 8.64 34.62
N THR A 138 25.57 7.67 35.48
CA THR A 138 24.78 7.36 36.67
C THR A 138 25.65 7.56 37.91
N ASP A 139 25.49 8.65 38.63
CA ASP A 139 26.15 8.85 39.93
C ASP A 139 25.39 8.16 41.08
N ALA A 140 25.89 8.29 42.31
CA ALA A 140 25.31 7.62 43.48
C ALA A 140 23.89 8.10 43.80
N GLU A 141 23.56 9.36 43.51
CA GLU A 141 22.23 9.92 43.74
C GLU A 141 21.25 9.41 42.68
N THR A 142 21.64 9.49 41.41
CA THR A 142 20.90 8.97 40.26
C THR A 142 20.64 7.47 40.40
N LEU A 143 21.62 6.70 40.88
CA LEU A 143 21.47 5.26 41.11
C LEU A 143 20.35 4.96 42.12
N LYS A 144 20.32 5.64 43.28
CA LYS A 144 19.28 5.44 44.30
C LYS A 144 17.88 5.74 43.75
N ILE A 145 17.77 6.75 42.90
CA ILE A 145 16.50 7.08 42.23
C ILE A 145 16.13 5.97 41.24
N ALA A 146 17.09 5.50 40.43
CA ALA A 146 16.89 4.41 39.47
C ALA A 146 16.46 3.10 40.12
N GLU A 147 17.10 2.69 41.23
CA GLU A 147 16.73 1.47 41.98
C GLU A 147 15.26 1.47 42.39
N ARG A 148 14.82 2.58 43.00
CA ARG A 148 13.42 2.73 43.43
C ARG A 148 12.46 2.74 42.24
N VAL A 149 12.73 3.58 41.24
CA VAL A 149 11.85 3.73 40.06
C VAL A 149 11.70 2.40 39.32
N PHE A 150 12.79 1.64 39.15
CA PHE A 150 12.73 0.35 38.47
C PHE A 150 11.99 -0.70 39.31
N ALA A 151 12.13 -0.70 40.63
CA ALA A 151 11.33 -1.56 41.51
C ALA A 151 9.83 -1.23 41.44
N GLU A 152 9.46 0.06 41.43
CA GLU A 152 8.08 0.52 41.25
C GLU A 152 7.51 0.06 39.90
N CYS A 153 8.28 0.21 38.80
CA CYS A 153 7.89 -0.30 37.48
C CYS A 153 7.72 -1.83 37.46
N THR A 154 8.61 -2.58 38.11
CA THR A 154 8.49 -4.05 38.21
C THR A 154 7.19 -4.42 38.92
N GLN A 155 6.89 -3.78 40.05
CA GLN A 155 5.67 -4.04 40.82
C GLN A 155 4.42 -3.68 40.03
N GLN A 156 4.41 -2.54 39.34
CA GLN A 156 3.30 -2.11 38.49
C GLN A 156 3.01 -3.14 37.38
N LEU A 157 4.05 -3.60 36.68
CA LEU A 157 3.91 -4.58 35.61
C LEU A 157 3.43 -5.93 36.14
N VAL A 158 3.98 -6.42 37.25
CA VAL A 158 3.53 -7.67 37.89
C VAL A 158 2.07 -7.56 38.32
N ALA A 159 1.66 -6.46 38.95
CA ALA A 159 0.29 -6.24 39.38
C ALA A 159 -0.69 -6.21 38.19
N ALA A 160 -0.31 -5.58 37.07
CA ALA A 160 -1.13 -5.54 35.87
C ALA A 160 -1.28 -6.95 35.24
N LEU A 161 -0.20 -7.73 35.18
CA LEU A 161 -0.24 -9.11 34.69
C LEU A 161 -1.13 -10.00 35.58
N GLU A 162 -0.96 -9.93 36.89
CA GLU A 162 -1.78 -10.70 37.84
C GLU A 162 -3.26 -10.27 37.80
N GLY A 163 -3.54 -8.98 37.69
CA GLY A 163 -4.89 -8.45 37.45
C GLY A 163 -5.50 -8.94 36.14
N GLY A 164 -4.66 -9.20 35.13
CA GLY A 164 -5.02 -9.86 33.88
C GLY A 164 -5.08 -11.40 33.95
N GLY A 165 -4.96 -12.01 35.12
CA GLY A 165 -4.99 -13.47 35.29
C GLY A 165 -3.70 -14.19 34.85
N ILE A 166 -2.60 -13.46 34.67
CA ILE A 166 -1.30 -13.99 34.27
C ILE A 166 -0.40 -14.02 35.50
N SER A 167 -0.10 -15.21 36.01
CA SER A 167 0.83 -15.35 37.11
C SER A 167 2.24 -14.89 36.71
N ALA A 168 2.81 -13.93 37.44
CA ALA A 168 4.09 -13.28 37.13
C ALA A 168 4.94 -13.05 38.40
N THR A 169 6.26 -13.11 38.28
CA THR A 169 7.19 -12.88 39.41
C THR A 169 8.19 -11.81 39.02
N GLY A 170 8.28 -10.74 39.81
CA GLY A 170 9.34 -9.74 39.68
C GLY A 170 10.66 -10.30 40.20
N LEU A 171 11.70 -10.24 39.38
CA LEU A 171 13.07 -10.62 39.72
C LEU A 171 13.91 -9.33 39.77
N SER A 172 14.12 -8.80 40.97
CA SER A 172 14.84 -7.55 41.19
C SER A 172 16.22 -7.80 41.79
N GLY A 173 17.25 -7.24 41.15
CA GLY A 173 18.55 -7.02 41.78
C GLY A 173 19.47 -8.23 41.93
N ASN A 174 19.14 -9.43 41.43
CA ASN A 174 20.01 -10.62 41.54
C ASN A 174 20.17 -11.42 40.24
N VAL A 175 19.63 -10.92 39.13
CA VAL A 175 19.66 -11.63 37.84
C VAL A 175 20.92 -11.32 37.05
N PHE A 176 21.41 -10.08 37.09
CA PHE A 176 22.58 -9.67 36.32
C PHE A 176 23.78 -9.49 37.24
N ARG A 177 24.85 -10.23 37.00
CA ARG A 177 26.19 -9.93 37.54
C ARG A 177 26.91 -9.02 36.56
N ALA A 178 27.56 -7.99 37.07
CA ALA A 178 28.19 -6.96 36.26
C ALA A 178 29.47 -6.42 36.91
N LYS A 179 30.23 -5.65 36.13
CA LYS A 179 31.35 -4.82 36.59
C LYS A 179 31.14 -3.38 36.08
N GLN A 180 31.75 -2.39 36.72
CA GLN A 180 31.68 -1.01 36.22
C GLN A 180 32.22 -0.88 34.78
N ALA A 181 31.41 -0.25 33.92
CA ALA A 181 31.76 0.03 32.53
C ALA A 181 32.80 1.15 32.42
N GLU A 182 33.64 1.10 31.38
CA GLU A 182 34.71 2.08 31.10
C GLU A 182 35.62 2.39 32.32
N GLY A 183 35.87 1.40 33.19
CA GLY A 183 36.68 1.62 34.39
C GLY A 183 36.10 2.67 35.36
N GLY A 184 34.77 2.85 35.35
CA GLY A 184 34.06 3.79 36.21
C GLY A 184 33.81 5.18 35.59
N ALA A 185 34.23 5.43 34.35
CA ALA A 185 34.05 6.73 33.70
C ALA A 185 32.58 7.15 33.48
N LEU A 186 31.64 6.20 33.58
CA LEU A 186 30.19 6.42 33.50
C LEU A 186 29.49 6.39 34.87
N GLY A 187 30.26 6.28 35.96
CA GLY A 187 29.74 6.10 37.32
C GLY A 187 29.27 4.66 37.56
N PHE A 188 28.09 4.51 38.19
CA PHE A 188 27.43 3.24 38.51
C PHE A 188 26.69 2.66 37.29
N VAL A 189 27.38 2.56 36.15
CA VAL A 189 26.89 1.90 34.94
C VAL A 189 27.62 0.56 34.79
N GLY A 190 26.87 -0.51 34.54
CA GLY A 190 27.39 -1.87 34.53
C GLY A 190 27.53 -2.48 33.14
N GLU A 191 28.61 -3.23 32.95
CA GLU A 191 28.80 -4.20 31.87
C GLU A 191 28.48 -5.60 32.43
N ILE A 192 27.50 -6.29 31.86
CA ILE A 192 27.08 -7.63 32.33
C ILE A 192 28.23 -8.63 32.11
N THR A 193 28.59 -9.36 33.16
CA THR A 193 29.55 -10.47 33.15
C THR A 193 28.85 -11.83 33.22
N GLY A 194 27.62 -11.90 33.73
CA GLY A 194 26.82 -13.12 33.72
C GLY A 194 25.36 -12.92 34.07
N VAL A 195 24.53 -13.91 33.75
CA VAL A 195 23.09 -13.96 34.08
C VAL A 195 22.84 -15.13 35.02
N GLU A 196 22.13 -14.88 36.11
CA GLU A 196 21.73 -15.91 37.07
C GLU A 196 20.46 -16.63 36.61
N MET A 197 20.66 -17.79 35.99
CA MET A 197 19.58 -18.56 35.38
C MET A 197 18.69 -19.28 36.38
N ALA A 198 19.18 -19.59 37.60
CA ALA A 198 18.42 -20.39 38.56
C ALA A 198 17.04 -19.78 38.89
N ALA A 199 17.00 -18.46 39.11
CA ALA A 199 15.77 -17.73 39.44
C ALA A 199 14.80 -17.64 38.25
N ILE A 200 15.31 -17.46 37.03
CA ILE A 200 14.52 -17.43 35.80
C ILE A 200 13.90 -18.82 35.57
N ASP A 201 14.72 -19.86 35.63
CA ASP A 201 14.30 -21.24 35.42
C ASP A 201 13.28 -21.70 36.46
N GLU A 202 13.45 -21.33 37.72
CA GLU A 202 12.46 -21.63 38.77
C GLU A 202 11.12 -20.97 38.50
N THR A 203 11.13 -19.69 38.12
CA THR A 203 9.93 -18.94 37.79
C THR A 203 9.20 -19.58 36.61
N LEU A 204 9.91 -19.90 35.53
CA LEU A 204 9.36 -20.59 34.37
C LEU A 204 8.82 -21.99 34.72
N ARG A 205 9.56 -22.78 35.51
CA ARG A 205 9.12 -24.12 35.96
C ARG A 205 7.85 -24.06 36.79
N SER A 206 7.64 -22.99 37.55
CA SER A 206 6.40 -22.76 38.32
C SER A 206 5.22 -22.30 37.46
N GLY A 207 5.41 -22.12 36.14
CA GLY A 207 4.39 -21.62 35.23
C GLY A 207 4.10 -20.13 35.41
N ARG A 208 5.06 -19.36 35.93
CA ARG A 208 4.96 -17.90 36.12
C ARG A 208 5.82 -17.17 35.08
N VAL A 209 5.44 -15.95 34.73
CA VAL A 209 6.22 -15.06 33.85
C VAL A 209 7.29 -14.34 34.68
N PRO A 210 8.59 -14.56 34.46
CA PRO A 210 9.63 -13.76 35.08
C PRO A 210 9.66 -12.34 34.49
N VAL A 211 9.67 -11.34 35.37
CA VAL A 211 9.72 -9.92 35.04
C VAL A 211 11.01 -9.32 35.61
N LEU A 212 11.94 -8.97 34.72
CA LEU A 212 13.30 -8.53 35.05
C LEU A 212 13.43 -7.03 34.83
N ASN A 213 14.07 -6.33 35.77
CA ASN A 213 14.51 -4.95 35.57
C ASN A 213 15.97 -4.89 35.08
N SER A 214 16.40 -3.72 34.59
CA SER A 214 17.73 -3.50 34.04
C SER A 214 18.75 -3.01 35.10
N LEU A 215 18.84 -3.72 36.23
CA LEU A 215 19.86 -3.51 37.28
C LEU A 215 20.71 -4.76 37.46
N GLY A 216 22.01 -4.58 37.69
CA GLY A 216 22.91 -5.67 38.04
C GLY A 216 23.67 -5.40 39.33
N ILE A 217 24.32 -6.44 39.86
CA ILE A 217 25.20 -6.35 41.03
C ILE A 217 26.64 -6.30 40.55
N ASP A 218 27.42 -5.35 41.07
CA ASP A 218 28.87 -5.34 40.90
C ASP A 218 29.50 -6.56 41.60
N GLU A 219 30.22 -7.40 40.86
CA GLU A 219 30.81 -8.64 41.38
C GLU A 219 31.88 -8.41 42.46
N THR A 220 32.49 -7.23 42.52
CA THR A 220 33.55 -6.89 43.49
C THR A 220 33.01 -6.10 44.67
N ALA A 221 32.24 -5.05 44.40
CA ALA A 221 31.74 -4.11 45.40
C ALA A 221 30.37 -4.50 45.98
N GLY A 222 29.61 -5.36 45.31
CA GLY A 222 28.26 -5.75 45.71
C GLY A 222 27.20 -4.65 45.56
N SER A 223 27.57 -3.47 45.06
CA SER A 223 26.64 -2.36 44.81
C SER A 223 25.85 -2.58 43.52
N ALA A 224 24.65 -1.99 43.43
CA ALA A 224 23.88 -2.00 42.20
C ALA A 224 24.56 -1.17 41.09
N LEU A 225 24.35 -1.59 39.84
CA LEU A 225 24.79 -0.92 38.64
C LEU A 225 23.62 -0.81 37.67
N ASN A 226 23.48 0.36 37.06
CA ASN A 226 22.50 0.62 36.01
C ASN A 226 22.96 -0.02 34.70
N ILE A 227 22.08 -0.79 34.06
CA ILE A 227 22.37 -1.52 32.81
C ILE A 227 21.42 -1.05 31.71
N ASN A 228 21.91 -1.02 30.47
CA ASN A 228 21.05 -0.78 29.31
C ASN A 228 20.06 -1.97 29.14
N ALA A 229 18.76 -1.68 29.08
CA ALA A 229 17.73 -2.72 28.98
C ALA A 229 17.81 -3.57 27.69
N ASP A 230 18.33 -3.03 26.58
CA ASP A 230 18.53 -3.80 25.34
C ASP A 230 19.71 -4.79 25.51
N VAL A 231 20.77 -4.36 26.19
CA VAL A 231 21.91 -5.23 26.58
C VAL A 231 21.45 -6.33 27.55
N ALA A 232 20.64 -5.98 28.54
CA ALA A 232 20.05 -6.95 29.47
C ALA A 232 19.20 -8.00 28.73
N ALA A 233 18.35 -7.57 27.80
CA ALA A 233 17.55 -8.48 26.97
C ALA A 233 18.42 -9.38 26.07
N ARG A 234 19.51 -8.83 25.49
CA ARG A 234 20.48 -9.61 24.71
C ARG A 234 21.13 -10.70 25.55
N GLU A 235 21.61 -10.36 26.74
CA GLU A 235 22.29 -11.31 27.63
C GLU A 235 21.34 -12.43 28.08
N VAL A 236 20.10 -12.10 28.46
CA VAL A 236 19.07 -13.12 28.74
C VAL A 236 18.80 -13.99 27.52
N ALA A 237 18.67 -13.40 26.34
CA ALA A 237 18.45 -14.16 25.11
C ALA A 237 19.61 -15.11 24.81
N ARG A 238 20.86 -14.69 25.02
CA ARG A 238 22.05 -15.52 24.79
C ARG A 238 22.05 -16.78 25.67
N GLU A 239 21.72 -16.65 26.95
CA GLU A 239 21.68 -17.78 27.87
C GLU A 239 20.46 -18.69 27.64
N THR A 240 19.30 -18.09 27.33
CA THR A 240 18.03 -18.82 27.20
C THR A 240 17.77 -19.40 25.81
N LYS A 241 18.47 -18.89 24.78
CA LYS A 241 18.34 -19.27 23.37
C LYS A 241 16.89 -19.33 22.88
N PRO A 242 16.11 -18.23 23.02
CA PRO A 242 14.70 -18.22 22.65
C PRO A 242 14.55 -18.32 21.14
N SER A 243 13.40 -18.81 20.68
CA SER A 243 13.03 -18.75 19.26
C SER A 243 12.66 -17.33 18.82
N ARG A 244 12.22 -16.49 19.77
CA ARG A 244 11.80 -15.11 19.52
C ARG A 244 12.41 -14.16 20.55
N VAL A 245 13.01 -13.07 20.07
CA VAL A 245 13.32 -11.90 20.89
C VAL A 245 12.47 -10.74 20.39
N VAL A 246 11.73 -10.07 21.25
CA VAL A 246 10.80 -9.00 20.86
C VAL A 246 11.22 -7.70 21.53
N PHE A 247 11.39 -6.64 20.77
CA PHE A 247 11.59 -5.28 21.25
C PHE A 247 10.31 -4.47 21.02
N LEU A 248 9.55 -4.25 22.09
CA LEU A 248 8.34 -3.44 22.05
C LEU A 248 8.67 -1.95 22.22
N SER A 249 8.20 -1.14 21.27
CA SER A 249 8.33 0.32 21.29
C SER A 249 7.09 0.98 20.71
N ALA A 250 6.67 2.12 21.27
CA ALA A 250 5.46 2.83 20.82
C ALA A 250 5.50 3.22 19.33
N GLY A 251 6.69 3.57 18.81
CA GLY A 251 6.85 4.02 17.42
C GLY A 251 6.80 2.94 16.34
N GLY A 252 6.87 1.65 16.72
CA GLY A 252 6.78 0.47 15.84
C GLY A 252 7.90 0.34 14.79
N GLY A 253 8.48 -0.86 14.67
CA GLY A 253 9.35 -1.23 13.55
C GLY A 253 10.71 -0.52 13.47
N TRP A 254 11.52 -0.96 12.53
CA TRP A 254 12.73 -0.34 12.02
C TRP A 254 12.36 0.48 10.79
N LYS A 255 12.73 1.76 10.74
CA LYS A 255 12.34 2.66 9.65
C LYS A 255 13.52 3.05 8.78
N GLU A 256 13.35 2.94 7.46
CA GLU A 256 14.21 3.56 6.45
C GLU A 256 13.37 4.65 5.76
N ASP A 257 13.85 5.90 5.79
CA ASP A 257 13.20 7.05 5.12
C ASP A 257 11.73 7.26 5.48
N GLY A 258 11.41 7.02 6.76
CA GLY A 258 10.07 7.16 7.33
C GLY A 258 9.18 5.92 7.17
N VAL A 259 9.59 4.93 6.39
CA VAL A 259 8.83 3.71 6.10
C VAL A 259 9.32 2.54 6.95
N VAL A 260 8.40 1.80 7.56
CA VAL A 260 8.74 0.59 8.33
C VAL A 260 9.19 -0.52 7.39
N VAL A 261 10.37 -1.07 7.68
CA VAL A 261 10.94 -2.19 6.94
C VAL A 261 10.38 -3.50 7.50
N PRO A 262 9.67 -4.33 6.72
CA PRO A 262 9.01 -5.52 7.26
C PRO A 262 9.97 -6.64 7.68
N GLU A 263 11.08 -6.82 6.95
CA GLU A 263 12.05 -7.89 7.21
C GLU A 263 13.50 -7.42 6.98
N LEU A 264 14.45 -7.83 7.82
CA LEU A 264 15.89 -7.56 7.66
C LEU A 264 16.73 -8.83 7.84
N SER A 265 17.80 -8.95 7.05
CA SER A 265 18.81 -10.00 7.16
C SER A 265 20.10 -9.38 7.69
N MET A 266 20.55 -9.80 8.87
CA MET A 266 21.79 -9.26 9.44
C MET A 266 23.06 -9.67 8.67
N GLU A 267 23.01 -10.75 7.88
CA GLU A 267 24.10 -11.13 6.98
C GLU A 267 24.19 -10.20 5.76
N ALA A 268 23.03 -9.75 5.23
CA ALA A 268 22.97 -8.94 4.01
C ALA A 268 22.94 -7.43 4.27
N ASP A 269 22.19 -6.98 5.29
CA ASP A 269 21.85 -5.57 5.50
C ASP A 269 22.78 -4.87 6.49
N PHE A 270 23.44 -5.59 7.41
CA PHE A 270 24.11 -4.98 8.56
C PHE A 270 25.18 -3.95 8.16
N ALA A 271 26.07 -4.28 7.22
CA ALA A 271 27.15 -3.38 6.81
C ALA A 271 26.63 -2.07 6.22
N ARG A 272 25.59 -2.15 5.38
CA ARG A 272 24.93 -0.97 4.79
C ARG A 272 24.22 -0.12 5.84
N LEU A 273 23.56 -0.77 6.80
CA LEU A 273 22.85 -0.07 7.87
C LEU A 273 23.82 0.60 8.84
N GLU A 274 24.89 -0.07 9.24
CA GLU A 274 25.89 0.48 10.17
C GLU A 274 26.64 1.69 9.59
N ALA A 275 26.88 1.71 8.28
CA ALA A 275 27.59 2.80 7.62
C ALA A 275 26.79 4.13 7.52
N ARG A 276 25.51 4.15 7.92
CA ARG A 276 24.66 5.35 7.85
C ARG A 276 25.02 6.38 8.92
N ASP A 277 24.66 7.65 8.66
CA ASP A 277 24.81 8.73 9.64
C ASP A 277 23.70 8.66 10.71
N TYR A 278 24.13 8.38 11.95
CA TYR A 278 23.28 8.35 13.14
C TYR A 278 23.49 9.55 14.07
N THR A 279 24.01 10.68 13.56
CA THR A 279 24.13 11.91 14.33
C THR A 279 22.78 12.32 14.93
N GLY A 280 22.75 12.50 16.26
CA GLY A 280 21.52 12.77 17.03
C GLY A 280 20.60 11.57 17.26
N ARG A 281 20.96 10.37 16.75
CA ARG A 281 20.20 9.11 16.86
C ARG A 281 21.09 7.94 17.31
N GLN A 282 22.05 8.21 18.20
CA GLN A 282 23.05 7.21 18.62
C GLN A 282 22.43 5.96 19.26
N GLY A 283 21.27 6.09 19.92
CA GLY A 283 20.51 4.95 20.46
C GLY A 283 20.02 3.98 19.39
N THR A 284 19.74 4.44 18.16
CA THR A 284 19.34 3.58 17.04
C THR A 284 20.49 2.72 16.55
N LEU A 285 21.71 3.29 16.45
CA LEU A 285 22.91 2.54 16.09
C LEU A 285 23.25 1.48 17.15
N LEU A 286 23.13 1.84 18.43
CA LEU A 286 23.34 0.89 19.52
C LEU A 286 22.35 -0.29 19.41
N LYS A 287 21.07 0.00 19.18
CA LYS A 287 20.04 -1.03 18.98
C LYS A 287 20.35 -1.96 17.80
N LEU A 288 20.84 -1.43 16.67
CA LEU A 288 21.25 -2.24 15.51
C LEU A 288 22.35 -3.25 15.89
N ARG A 289 23.37 -2.77 16.63
CA ARG A 289 24.48 -3.61 17.09
C ARG A 289 24.02 -4.68 18.08
N GLU A 290 23.12 -4.34 19.00
CA GLU A 290 22.52 -5.32 19.92
C GLU A 290 21.73 -6.39 19.16
N VAL A 291 20.92 -5.99 18.17
CA VAL A 291 20.18 -6.93 17.33
C VAL A 291 21.12 -7.85 16.57
N LYS A 292 22.19 -7.34 15.97
CA LYS A 292 23.22 -8.14 15.28
C LYS A 292 23.83 -9.16 16.22
N ALA A 293 24.27 -8.73 17.40
CA ALA A 293 24.87 -9.60 18.40
C ALA A 293 23.90 -10.69 18.88
N ILE A 294 22.60 -10.39 19.02
CA ILE A 294 21.57 -11.40 19.30
C ILE A 294 21.50 -12.41 18.16
N THR A 295 21.36 -11.96 16.91
CA THR A 295 21.21 -12.88 15.75
C THR A 295 22.44 -13.74 15.50
N ASP A 296 23.64 -13.27 15.85
CA ASP A 296 24.89 -14.04 15.72
C ASP A 296 25.00 -15.13 16.78
N ALA A 297 24.56 -14.82 18.01
CA ALA A 297 24.67 -15.73 19.14
C ALA A 297 23.56 -16.80 19.17
N LEU A 298 22.42 -16.53 18.53
CA LEU A 298 21.27 -17.43 18.51
C LEU A 298 21.29 -18.41 17.33
N PRO A 299 20.56 -19.55 17.42
CA PRO A 299 20.35 -20.43 16.29
C PRO A 299 19.75 -19.68 15.07
N PRO A 300 20.06 -20.09 13.83
CA PRO A 300 19.50 -19.43 12.63
C PRO A 300 17.97 -19.41 12.55
N SER A 301 17.30 -20.34 13.24
CA SER A 301 15.84 -20.39 13.34
C SER A 301 15.24 -19.36 14.30
N SER A 302 16.07 -18.68 15.10
CA SER A 302 15.64 -17.61 16.00
C SER A 302 15.47 -16.30 15.24
N SER A 303 14.56 -15.46 15.72
CA SER A 303 14.29 -14.15 15.12
C SER A 303 14.17 -13.07 16.18
N VAL A 304 14.56 -11.85 15.80
CA VAL A 304 14.32 -10.63 16.56
C VAL A 304 13.15 -9.89 15.92
N THR A 305 12.23 -9.34 16.69
CA THR A 305 11.09 -8.57 16.18
C THR A 305 11.05 -7.21 16.84
N ILE A 306 10.92 -6.14 16.06
CA ILE A 306 10.68 -4.78 16.56
C ILE A 306 9.28 -4.36 16.14
N CYS A 307 8.39 -4.14 17.10
CA CYS A 307 6.98 -3.81 16.82
C CYS A 307 6.37 -2.93 17.91
N SER A 308 5.18 -2.41 17.64
CA SER A 308 4.32 -1.81 18.66
C SER A 308 3.55 -2.93 19.41
N PRO A 309 3.06 -2.68 20.63
CA PRO A 309 2.15 -3.61 21.30
C PRO A 309 0.93 -3.99 20.46
N ALA A 310 0.32 -3.04 19.74
CA ALA A 310 -0.83 -3.31 18.86
C ALA A 310 -0.54 -4.30 17.73
N ASP A 311 0.73 -4.43 17.35
CA ASP A 311 1.16 -5.27 16.23
C ASP A 311 1.73 -6.63 16.67
N LEU A 312 1.95 -6.83 17.96
CA LEU A 312 2.66 -8.00 18.48
C LEU A 312 1.96 -9.32 18.11
N THR A 313 0.63 -9.39 18.25
CA THR A 313 -0.14 -10.59 17.89
C THR A 313 0.03 -10.95 16.41
N ARG A 314 0.00 -9.96 15.51
CA ARG A 314 0.21 -10.17 14.07
C ARG A 314 1.63 -10.61 13.75
N GLN A 315 2.62 -10.11 14.49
CA GLN A 315 4.02 -10.55 14.38
C GLN A 315 4.28 -11.98 14.87
N LEU A 316 3.33 -12.61 15.57
CA LEU A 316 3.47 -14.02 15.92
C LEU A 316 3.39 -14.91 14.68
N VAL A 317 2.64 -14.51 13.66
CA VAL A 317 2.63 -15.18 12.34
C VAL A 317 3.97 -14.93 11.62
N PRO A 318 4.70 -15.99 11.23
CA PRO A 318 5.92 -15.84 10.46
C PRO A 318 5.70 -15.01 9.18
N HIS A 319 6.62 -14.08 8.89
CA HIS A 319 6.73 -13.33 7.63
C HIS A 319 5.62 -12.31 7.28
N ARG A 320 4.66 -12.02 8.17
CA ARG A 320 3.44 -11.25 7.80
C ARG A 320 2.84 -10.32 8.86
N GLY A 321 3.66 -9.63 9.66
CA GLY A 321 3.18 -8.64 10.63
C GLY A 321 3.58 -7.19 10.31
N PRO A 322 2.79 -6.18 10.71
CA PRO A 322 3.23 -4.78 10.80
C PRO A 322 4.36 -4.63 11.85
N GLY A 323 5.48 -4.04 11.48
CA GLY A 323 6.72 -4.03 12.28
C GLY A 323 7.90 -4.60 11.49
N THR A 324 9.01 -4.94 12.17
CA THR A 324 10.23 -5.44 11.53
C THR A 324 10.65 -6.75 12.14
N GLN A 325 10.68 -7.81 11.34
CA GLN A 325 11.27 -9.09 11.70
C GLN A 325 12.72 -9.15 11.20
N ILE A 326 13.65 -9.49 12.08
CA ILE A 326 15.08 -9.48 11.82
C ILE A 326 15.63 -10.88 12.09
N ARG A 327 16.35 -11.45 11.12
CA ARG A 327 16.98 -12.76 11.24
C ARG A 327 18.47 -12.65 10.97
N ARG A 328 19.23 -13.69 11.36
CA ARG A 328 20.64 -13.79 10.99
C ARG A 328 20.78 -13.77 9.46
N GLY A 329 19.93 -14.53 8.77
CA GLY A 329 20.01 -14.70 7.32
C GLY A 329 20.99 -15.80 6.92
N ALA A 330 21.03 -16.08 5.62
CA ALA A 330 21.96 -17.00 5.00
C ALA A 330 22.78 -16.27 3.93
N LYS A 331 23.93 -16.86 3.56
CA LYS A 331 24.73 -16.42 2.42
C LYS A 331 24.60 -17.44 1.29
N ALA A 332 24.32 -16.95 0.08
CA ALA A 332 24.29 -17.75 -1.13
C ALA A 332 25.52 -17.45 -2.00
N SER A 333 25.99 -18.46 -2.71
CA SER A 333 27.11 -18.38 -3.64
C SER A 333 26.66 -18.73 -5.05
N VAL A 334 27.29 -18.10 -6.03
CA VAL A 334 27.08 -18.39 -7.46
C VAL A 334 28.17 -19.35 -7.92
N PHE A 335 27.77 -20.46 -8.54
CA PHE A 335 28.63 -21.51 -9.05
C PHE A 335 28.53 -21.58 -10.58
N THR A 336 29.67 -21.78 -11.25
CA THR A 336 29.73 -22.02 -12.69
C THR A 336 29.48 -23.50 -13.02
N PRO A 337 28.90 -23.81 -14.20
CA PRO A 337 28.75 -25.19 -14.65
C PRO A 337 30.08 -25.94 -14.65
N GLY A 338 30.12 -27.14 -14.08
CA GLY A 338 31.33 -27.98 -13.99
C GLY A 338 32.25 -27.71 -12.79
N ALA A 339 31.90 -26.78 -11.88
CA ALA A 339 32.62 -26.58 -10.63
C ALA A 339 32.23 -27.61 -9.54
N ALA A 340 33.14 -27.84 -8.58
CA ALA A 340 33.28 -29.03 -7.72
C ALA A 340 32.19 -29.33 -6.63
N ASP A 341 30.97 -28.78 -6.71
CA ASP A 341 29.87 -29.03 -5.72
C ASP A 341 28.67 -29.82 -6.29
N ASP A 342 28.88 -30.53 -7.40
CA ASP A 342 27.82 -31.18 -8.18
C ASP A 342 27.03 -32.23 -7.38
N ALA A 343 27.63 -32.91 -6.40
CA ALA A 343 26.99 -34.00 -5.67
C ALA A 343 25.93 -33.54 -4.66
N ALA A 344 26.21 -32.50 -3.85
CA ALA A 344 25.28 -32.01 -2.83
C ALA A 344 24.12 -31.22 -3.45
N ILE A 345 24.41 -30.43 -4.48
CA ILE A 345 23.42 -29.74 -5.30
C ILE A 345 22.52 -30.75 -6.03
N THR A 346 23.11 -31.78 -6.65
CA THR A 346 22.35 -32.86 -7.31
C THR A 346 21.49 -33.62 -6.31
N ALA A 347 21.98 -33.88 -5.09
CA ALA A 347 21.19 -34.53 -4.05
C ALA A 347 19.98 -33.67 -3.66
N ALA A 348 20.16 -32.36 -3.43
CA ALA A 348 19.07 -31.45 -3.10
C ALA A 348 18.03 -31.33 -4.23
N LEU A 349 18.47 -31.23 -5.50
CA LEU A 349 17.59 -31.20 -6.66
C LEU A 349 16.85 -32.54 -6.84
N THR A 350 17.54 -33.66 -6.67
CA THR A 350 16.97 -35.01 -6.79
C THR A 350 15.91 -35.25 -5.71
N GLU A 351 16.20 -34.86 -4.47
CA GLU A 351 15.27 -34.95 -3.34
C GLU A 351 14.01 -34.08 -3.59
N ALA A 352 14.21 -32.83 -4.02
CA ALA A 352 13.11 -31.90 -4.31
C ALA A 352 12.22 -32.34 -5.48
N HIS A 353 12.80 -32.92 -6.54
CA HIS A 353 12.06 -33.36 -7.72
C HIS A 353 11.56 -34.81 -7.65
N GLY A 354 11.94 -35.57 -6.61
CA GLY A 354 11.55 -36.97 -6.41
C GLY A 354 12.11 -37.94 -7.46
N ARG A 355 13.08 -37.51 -8.28
CA ARG A 355 13.73 -38.30 -9.33
C ARG A 355 15.16 -37.80 -9.56
N PRO A 356 16.09 -38.64 -10.02
CA PRO A 356 17.46 -38.22 -10.35
C PRO A 356 17.45 -36.96 -11.22
N THR A 357 17.94 -35.84 -10.67
CA THR A 357 17.90 -34.53 -11.32
C THR A 357 19.19 -33.78 -11.05
N THR A 358 19.90 -33.44 -12.12
CA THR A 358 21.10 -32.59 -12.13
C THR A 358 20.77 -31.24 -12.79
N ALA A 359 21.62 -30.23 -12.59
CA ALA A 359 21.50 -28.96 -13.32
C ALA A 359 21.58 -29.16 -14.85
N ALA A 360 22.45 -30.06 -15.32
CA ALA A 360 22.54 -30.46 -16.72
C ALA A 360 21.22 -31.05 -17.23
N SER A 361 20.63 -31.99 -16.49
CA SER A 361 19.34 -32.60 -16.86
C SER A 361 18.18 -31.59 -16.88
N ILE A 362 18.25 -30.51 -16.10
CA ILE A 362 17.27 -29.41 -16.15
C ILE A 362 17.46 -28.63 -17.45
N ALA A 363 18.71 -28.33 -17.84
CA ALA A 363 19.04 -27.59 -19.04
C ALA A 363 18.70 -28.39 -20.32
N ASP A 364 19.00 -29.69 -20.34
CA ASP A 364 18.71 -30.60 -21.46
C ASP A 364 17.21 -30.66 -21.78
N ARG A 365 16.34 -30.65 -20.76
CA ARG A 365 14.87 -30.61 -20.93
C ARG A 365 14.38 -29.37 -21.66
N HIS A 366 15.19 -28.32 -21.71
CA HIS A 366 14.88 -27.05 -22.34
C HIS A 366 15.75 -26.76 -23.56
N GLY A 367 16.58 -27.72 -24.02
CA GLY A 367 17.52 -27.51 -25.12
C GLY A 367 18.53 -26.39 -24.85
N ALA A 368 18.90 -26.21 -23.58
CA ALA A 368 19.62 -25.04 -23.08
C ALA A 368 20.96 -25.43 -22.44
N ARG A 369 21.88 -24.46 -22.28
CA ARG A 369 23.05 -24.62 -21.40
C ARG A 369 22.79 -24.01 -20.02
N VAL A 370 23.41 -24.57 -18.98
CA VAL A 370 23.40 -23.95 -17.64
C VAL A 370 24.27 -22.68 -17.68
N LEU A 371 23.73 -21.57 -17.19
CA LEU A 371 24.46 -20.29 -17.03
C LEU A 371 25.07 -20.17 -15.63
N ALA A 372 24.30 -20.52 -14.60
CA ALA A 372 24.77 -20.52 -13.22
C ALA A 372 23.91 -21.42 -12.33
N ILE A 373 24.48 -21.83 -11.21
CA ILE A 373 23.78 -22.43 -10.08
C ILE A 373 23.97 -21.50 -8.89
N VAL A 374 22.91 -21.18 -8.16
CA VAL A 374 23.00 -20.36 -6.94
C VAL A 374 22.51 -21.19 -5.77
N ALA A 375 23.33 -21.36 -4.74
CA ALA A 375 22.97 -22.18 -3.58
C ALA A 375 23.50 -21.58 -2.28
N THR A 376 22.79 -21.81 -1.18
CA THR A 376 23.32 -21.55 0.15
C THR A 376 24.37 -22.60 0.54
N ALA A 377 25.30 -22.25 1.44
CA ALA A 377 26.36 -23.15 1.87
C ALA A 377 25.86 -24.49 2.48
N ASN A 378 24.66 -24.49 3.08
CA ASN A 378 24.00 -25.68 3.62
C ASN A 378 23.08 -26.39 2.61
N HIS A 379 22.99 -25.89 1.38
CA HIS A 379 22.12 -26.37 0.31
C HIS A 379 20.64 -26.43 0.69
N ASN A 380 20.23 -25.62 1.67
CA ASN A 380 18.83 -25.47 2.05
C ASN A 380 18.04 -24.68 1.01
N ALA A 381 18.68 -23.95 0.11
CA ALA A 381 18.06 -23.40 -1.09
C ALA A 381 19.01 -23.50 -2.27
N VAL A 382 18.47 -23.86 -3.44
CA VAL A 382 19.21 -24.06 -4.70
C VAL A 382 18.39 -23.55 -5.87
N ALA A 383 19.01 -22.75 -6.73
CA ALA A 383 18.45 -22.24 -7.98
C ALA A 383 19.35 -22.57 -9.18
N VAL A 384 18.74 -22.84 -10.32
CA VAL A 384 19.43 -23.15 -11.58
C VAL A 384 18.96 -22.18 -12.66
N VAL A 385 19.92 -21.45 -13.24
CA VAL A 385 19.70 -20.50 -14.32
C VAL A 385 20.25 -21.09 -15.62
N THR A 386 19.45 -21.07 -16.68
CA THR A 386 19.80 -21.62 -18.00
C THR A 386 19.73 -20.54 -19.08
N GLU A 387 20.50 -20.70 -20.15
CA GLU A 387 20.41 -19.87 -21.35
C GLU A 387 19.17 -20.26 -22.15
N THR A 388 18.40 -19.29 -22.60
CA THR A 388 17.31 -19.59 -23.54
C THR A 388 17.35 -18.56 -24.65
N HIS A 389 17.37 -19.04 -25.87
CA HIS A 389 16.94 -18.27 -27.02
C HIS A 389 15.41 -18.28 -27.00
N LEU A 390 14.76 -17.14 -27.14
CA LEU A 390 13.31 -17.08 -27.31
C LEU A 390 12.92 -17.78 -28.63
N SER A 391 12.83 -19.11 -28.59
CA SER A 391 12.32 -19.95 -29.68
C SER A 391 10.95 -20.49 -29.28
N PRO A 392 9.93 -20.35 -30.13
CA PRO A 392 8.55 -20.74 -29.81
C PRO A 392 8.35 -22.27 -29.73
N THR A 393 9.33 -23.10 -30.11
CA THR A 393 9.32 -24.55 -29.89
C THR A 393 10.71 -25.10 -29.51
N PRO A 394 10.81 -26.24 -28.78
CA PRO A 394 12.09 -26.84 -28.37
C PRO A 394 12.94 -27.43 -29.52
N HIS A 395 12.47 -27.41 -30.77
CA HIS A 395 13.07 -28.17 -31.88
C HIS A 395 13.33 -27.37 -33.16
N ASP A 396 12.97 -26.08 -33.23
CA ASP A 396 13.26 -25.25 -34.41
C ASP A 396 14.64 -24.59 -34.36
N PRO A 397 15.32 -24.42 -35.51
CA PRO A 397 16.59 -23.69 -35.57
C PRO A 397 16.38 -22.22 -35.19
N VAL A 398 17.19 -21.78 -34.23
CA VAL A 398 17.20 -20.42 -33.69
C VAL A 398 17.56 -19.42 -34.80
N PRO A 399 16.73 -18.40 -35.10
CA PRO A 399 17.07 -17.39 -36.10
C PRO A 399 18.35 -16.64 -35.71
N GLU A 400 19.24 -16.39 -36.68
CA GLU A 400 20.40 -15.52 -36.47
C GLU A 400 19.92 -14.14 -36.00
N GLY A 401 20.34 -13.73 -34.79
CA GLY A 401 19.94 -12.48 -34.15
C GLY A 401 18.90 -12.58 -33.02
N SER A 402 18.42 -13.77 -32.66
CA SER A 402 17.49 -13.91 -31.51
C SER A 402 18.14 -13.62 -30.15
N PHE A 403 17.42 -12.90 -29.29
CA PHE A 403 17.87 -12.46 -27.96
C PHE A 403 18.07 -13.66 -27.02
N ALA A 404 19.28 -13.82 -26.46
CA ALA A 404 19.60 -14.83 -25.45
C ALA A 404 19.40 -14.22 -24.05
N ALA A 405 18.35 -14.65 -23.33
CA ALA A 405 18.01 -14.10 -22.01
C ALA A 405 18.16 -15.16 -20.89
N PRO A 406 18.65 -14.79 -19.68
CA PRO A 406 18.75 -15.72 -18.56
C PRO A 406 17.37 -16.18 -18.06
N ARG A 407 17.16 -17.49 -18.00
CA ARG A 407 15.94 -18.11 -17.49
C ARG A 407 16.18 -18.79 -16.16
N LEU A 408 15.39 -18.46 -15.13
CA LEU A 408 15.37 -19.22 -13.88
C LEU A 408 14.50 -20.49 -14.07
N SER A 409 15.18 -21.62 -14.23
CA SER A 409 14.57 -22.90 -14.64
C SER A 409 14.25 -23.83 -13.48
N ALA A 410 14.90 -23.65 -12.33
CA ALA A 410 14.53 -24.30 -11.09
C ALA A 410 14.89 -23.39 -9.91
N PHE A 411 14.02 -23.38 -8.88
CA PHE A 411 14.34 -22.77 -7.59
C PHE A 411 13.61 -23.54 -6.49
N VAL A 412 14.37 -24.24 -5.65
CA VAL A 412 13.86 -25.10 -4.59
C VAL A 412 14.49 -24.75 -3.25
N ALA A 413 13.71 -24.83 -2.17
CA ALA A 413 14.20 -24.66 -0.81
C ALA A 413 13.70 -25.79 0.08
N ARG A 414 14.57 -26.33 0.95
CA ARG A 414 14.16 -27.16 2.09
C ARG A 414 13.21 -26.35 2.96
N ARG A 415 12.28 -27.02 3.64
CA ARG A 415 11.38 -26.36 4.61
C ARG A 415 12.16 -25.65 5.71
N GLN A 416 13.25 -26.25 6.19
CA GLN A 416 14.18 -25.59 7.13
C GLN A 416 14.88 -24.36 6.53
N GLY A 417 15.06 -24.34 5.21
CA GLY A 417 15.59 -23.22 4.43
C GLY A 417 14.70 -21.97 4.42
N LEU A 418 13.43 -22.13 4.78
CA LEU A 418 12.51 -21.00 4.95
C LEU A 418 12.74 -20.32 6.30
N ASP A 419 13.10 -21.10 7.32
CA ASP A 419 13.30 -20.61 8.68
C ASP A 419 14.64 -19.90 8.85
N ASP A 420 15.69 -20.34 8.15
CA ASP A 420 17.03 -19.71 8.16
C ASP A 420 17.22 -18.62 7.09
N ALA A 421 16.14 -18.27 6.36
CA ALA A 421 16.13 -17.30 5.26
C ALA A 421 17.10 -17.66 4.10
N ALA A 422 17.29 -18.96 3.81
CA ALA A 422 18.02 -19.43 2.64
C ALA A 422 17.36 -19.05 1.31
N GLU A 423 16.03 -19.09 1.20
CA GLU A 423 15.30 -18.67 -0.01
C GLU A 423 15.58 -17.18 -0.35
N PRO A 424 15.36 -16.21 0.56
CA PRO A 424 15.73 -14.81 0.32
C PRO A 424 17.19 -14.59 -0.07
N ALA A 425 18.11 -15.35 0.52
CA ALA A 425 19.54 -15.24 0.22
C ALA A 425 19.88 -15.68 -1.22
N VAL A 426 19.32 -16.80 -1.68
CA VAL A 426 19.47 -17.25 -3.07
C VAL A 426 18.85 -16.27 -4.04
N TRP A 427 17.68 -15.72 -3.70
CA TRP A 427 17.03 -14.70 -4.52
C TRP A 427 17.88 -13.43 -4.67
N ALA A 428 18.42 -12.91 -3.56
CA ALA A 428 19.28 -11.73 -3.59
C ALA A 428 20.53 -11.94 -4.48
N ALA A 429 21.19 -13.09 -4.35
CA ALA A 429 22.35 -13.43 -5.18
C ALA A 429 21.98 -13.63 -6.67
N LEU A 430 20.78 -14.13 -6.97
CA LEU A 430 20.27 -14.23 -8.35
C LEU A 430 20.11 -12.84 -8.97
N THR A 431 19.42 -11.91 -8.30
CA THR A 431 19.15 -10.58 -8.82
C THR A 431 20.38 -9.68 -8.90
N GLU A 432 21.37 -9.90 -8.01
CA GLU A 432 22.67 -9.22 -8.10
C GLU A 432 23.47 -9.70 -9.33
N ARG A 433 23.42 -11.01 -9.62
CA ARG A 433 24.17 -11.60 -10.75
C ARG A 433 23.49 -11.42 -12.10
N PHE A 434 22.17 -11.50 -12.14
CA PHE A 434 21.35 -11.47 -13.35
C PHE A 434 20.43 -10.26 -13.30
N PRO A 435 20.86 -9.10 -13.85
CA PRO A 435 20.04 -7.89 -13.88
C PRO A 435 18.80 -8.06 -14.76
N GLU A 436 18.80 -9.04 -15.66
CA GLU A 436 17.66 -9.48 -16.43
C GLU A 436 17.40 -10.97 -16.15
N LEU A 437 16.17 -11.32 -15.80
CA LEU A 437 15.81 -12.70 -15.46
C LEU A 437 14.34 -12.95 -15.76
N TRP A 438 14.00 -14.11 -16.33
CA TRP A 438 12.60 -14.51 -16.51
C TRP A 438 12.35 -15.95 -16.06
N TRP A 439 11.10 -16.25 -15.69
CA TRP A 439 10.69 -17.58 -15.24
C TRP A 439 9.20 -17.84 -15.47
N ALA A 440 8.83 -19.12 -15.43
CA ALA A 440 7.44 -19.55 -15.48
C ALA A 440 6.96 -19.88 -14.06
N ALA A 441 5.99 -19.11 -13.56
CA ALA A 441 5.36 -19.35 -12.27
C ALA A 441 4.22 -20.37 -12.42
N ARG A 442 4.16 -21.36 -11.52
CA ARG A 442 3.16 -22.45 -11.57
C ARG A 442 2.06 -22.28 -10.53
N PRO A 443 0.83 -22.76 -10.80
CA PRO A 443 -0.20 -22.90 -9.78
C PRO A 443 0.31 -23.73 -8.60
N ALA A 444 0.01 -23.31 -7.37
CA ALA A 444 0.24 -24.17 -6.21
C ALA A 444 -0.71 -25.38 -6.30
N PRO A 445 -0.26 -26.60 -5.98
CA PRO A 445 -1.15 -27.77 -6.01
C PRO A 445 -2.31 -27.57 -5.02
N GLU A 446 -3.56 -27.74 -5.49
CA GLU A 446 -4.75 -27.72 -4.62
C GLU A 446 -4.61 -28.83 -3.57
N ARG A 447 -4.44 -28.46 -2.29
CA ARG A 447 -4.47 -29.42 -1.19
C ARG A 447 -5.92 -29.85 -0.95
N ARG A 448 -6.33 -31.00 -1.48
CA ARG A 448 -7.52 -31.70 -0.98
C ARG A 448 -7.30 -32.00 0.51
N ALA A 449 -8.30 -31.70 1.35
CA ALA A 449 -8.27 -32.12 2.75
C ALA A 449 -8.08 -33.65 2.78
N PRO A 450 -7.13 -34.19 3.56
CA PRO A 450 -6.94 -35.63 3.62
C PRO A 450 -8.22 -36.27 4.17
N ALA A 451 -8.66 -37.36 3.54
CA ALA A 451 -9.70 -38.20 4.11
C ALA A 451 -9.28 -38.61 5.54
N ALA A 452 -10.21 -38.51 6.49
CA ALA A 452 -9.93 -38.80 7.90
C ALA A 452 -9.26 -40.18 8.04
N GLY A 453 -7.99 -40.19 8.48
CA GLY A 453 -7.22 -41.41 8.75
C GLY A 453 -6.06 -41.71 7.80
N ALA A 454 -5.86 -40.95 6.72
CA ALA A 454 -4.66 -41.09 5.88
C ALA A 454 -3.54 -40.15 6.36
N ALA A 455 -2.37 -40.71 6.70
CA ALA A 455 -1.16 -39.93 6.89
C ALA A 455 -0.82 -39.19 5.57
N PRO A 456 -0.45 -37.90 5.61
CA PRO A 456 -0.16 -37.15 4.40
C PRO A 456 1.08 -37.74 3.72
N ALA A 457 0.89 -38.27 2.50
CA ALA A 457 1.99 -38.58 1.60
C ALA A 457 2.51 -37.26 1.00
N ASP A 458 3.39 -36.57 1.73
CA ASP A 458 4.11 -35.38 1.26
C ASP A 458 5.40 -35.87 0.56
N PRO A 459 5.67 -35.55 -0.71
CA PRO A 459 7.00 -35.74 -1.26
C PRO A 459 7.96 -34.79 -0.52
N ALA A 460 8.84 -35.39 0.28
CA ALA A 460 10.13 -34.91 0.76
C ALA A 460 10.30 -33.39 0.99
N GLY A 461 10.16 -32.92 2.25
CA GLY A 461 11.02 -31.90 2.89
C GLY A 461 11.27 -30.53 2.24
N PHE A 462 10.75 -30.25 1.04
CA PHE A 462 11.13 -29.16 0.15
C PHE A 462 9.90 -28.39 -0.33
N VAL A 463 10.17 -27.20 -0.85
CA VAL A 463 9.21 -26.24 -1.37
C VAL A 463 9.71 -25.70 -2.70
N ASP A 464 8.84 -25.72 -3.71
CA ASP A 464 9.08 -25.07 -5.00
C ASP A 464 8.86 -23.57 -4.86
N CYS A 465 9.93 -22.80 -5.09
CA CYS A 465 9.95 -21.35 -4.96
C CYS A 465 9.40 -20.63 -6.21
N LEU A 466 9.15 -21.36 -7.31
CA LEU A 466 8.55 -20.84 -8.54
C LEU A 466 7.00 -20.96 -8.57
N THR A 467 6.35 -21.17 -7.42
CA THR A 467 4.88 -21.15 -7.32
C THR A 467 4.34 -19.72 -7.32
N HIS A 468 3.11 -19.49 -7.83
CA HIS A 468 2.50 -18.15 -7.91
C HIS A 468 2.63 -17.32 -6.62
N HIS A 469 2.38 -17.95 -5.46
CA HIS A 469 2.44 -17.27 -4.17
C HIS A 469 3.86 -16.79 -3.79
N ARG A 470 4.90 -17.56 -4.14
CA ARG A 470 6.30 -17.20 -3.82
C ARG A 470 6.91 -16.30 -4.87
N ALA A 471 6.57 -16.51 -6.14
CA ALA A 471 6.95 -15.62 -7.22
C ALA A 471 6.42 -14.18 -7.00
N ALA A 472 5.22 -14.03 -6.45
CA ALA A 472 4.70 -12.73 -6.00
C ALA A 472 5.50 -12.11 -4.84
N ARG A 473 6.04 -12.92 -3.91
CA ARG A 473 6.93 -12.44 -2.84
C ARG A 473 8.27 -11.96 -3.39
N HIS A 474 8.82 -12.68 -4.35
CA HIS A 474 10.03 -12.27 -5.07
C HIS A 474 9.82 -10.93 -5.79
N ALA A 475 8.68 -10.76 -6.47
CA ALA A 475 8.28 -9.50 -7.09
C ALA A 475 8.18 -8.34 -6.07
N ALA A 476 7.55 -8.56 -4.92
CA ALA A 476 7.47 -7.56 -3.85
C ALA A 476 8.84 -7.20 -3.25
N GLY A 477 9.74 -8.18 -3.09
CA GLY A 477 11.12 -7.96 -2.65
C GLY A 477 11.94 -7.14 -3.65
N MET A 478 11.67 -7.28 -4.95
CA MET A 478 12.33 -6.53 -6.02
C MET A 478 11.86 -5.06 -6.08
N ILE A 479 10.56 -4.80 -5.93
CA ILE A 479 10.00 -3.43 -5.77
C ILE A 479 10.64 -2.75 -4.55
N ARG A 480 10.95 -3.51 -3.48
CA ARG A 480 11.62 -3.01 -2.29
C ARG A 480 13.10 -2.67 -2.53
N LEU A 481 13.85 -3.50 -3.27
CA LEU A 481 15.21 -3.16 -3.73
C LEU A 481 15.21 -1.90 -4.60
N GLN A 482 14.19 -1.72 -5.44
CA GLN A 482 14.00 -0.54 -6.28
C GLN A 482 13.76 0.73 -5.45
N ARG A 483 12.88 0.68 -4.44
CA ARG A 483 12.68 1.79 -3.50
C ARG A 483 13.90 2.08 -2.65
N ASN A 484 14.64 1.06 -2.24
CA ASN A 484 15.88 1.23 -1.48
C ASN A 484 17.00 1.81 -2.36
N ALA A 485 17.06 1.48 -3.65
CA ALA A 485 17.97 2.11 -4.62
C ALA A 485 17.58 3.57 -4.89
N GLN A 486 16.29 3.88 -4.96
CA GLN A 486 15.77 5.26 -5.02
C GLN A 486 16.05 6.05 -3.73
N ALA A 487 16.11 5.37 -2.58
CA ALA A 487 16.46 5.95 -1.28
C ALA A 487 17.97 6.09 -1.05
N ILE A 488 18.82 5.41 -1.84
CA ILE A 488 20.25 5.74 -1.97
C ILE A 488 20.34 7.03 -2.79
N ASN A 489 19.93 8.14 -2.17
CA ASN A 489 20.54 9.43 -2.42
C ASN A 489 21.99 9.33 -1.93
N ALA A 490 22.90 8.89 -2.80
CA ALA A 490 24.33 9.02 -2.57
C ALA A 490 24.99 9.43 -3.89
N ASP A 491 25.24 10.73 -4.01
CA ASP A 491 26.20 11.43 -4.86
C ASP A 491 26.85 10.64 -6.02
N GLY A 492 26.57 11.07 -7.26
CA GLY A 492 27.44 10.78 -8.41
C GLY A 492 26.82 10.06 -9.62
N LEU A 493 25.52 9.75 -9.61
CA LEU A 493 24.83 9.13 -10.77
C LEU A 493 23.97 10.16 -11.53
N ASP A 494 24.05 10.15 -12.86
CA ASP A 494 23.28 11.04 -13.75
C ASP A 494 21.87 10.53 -14.07
N GLU A 495 21.07 11.36 -14.74
CA GLU A 495 19.66 11.05 -15.05
C GLU A 495 19.48 9.86 -16.01
N GLU A 496 20.48 9.59 -16.87
CA GLU A 496 20.45 8.45 -17.79
C GLU A 496 20.73 7.14 -17.03
N GLN A 497 21.69 7.16 -16.11
CA GLN A 497 21.99 6.05 -15.21
C GLN A 497 20.82 5.74 -14.26
N LYS A 498 20.10 6.77 -13.81
CA LYS A 498 18.87 6.60 -13.01
C LYS A 498 17.74 6.00 -13.83
N ALA A 499 17.53 6.46 -15.06
CA ALA A 499 16.53 5.90 -15.97
C ALA A 499 16.84 4.44 -16.33
N GLU A 500 18.11 4.11 -16.55
CA GLU A 500 18.58 2.74 -16.80
C GLU A 500 18.40 1.83 -15.56
N LEU A 501 18.68 2.33 -14.35
CA LEU A 501 18.39 1.63 -13.09
C LEU A 501 16.89 1.37 -12.87
N LEU A 502 16.03 2.33 -13.23
CA LEU A 502 14.58 2.20 -13.15
C LEU A 502 14.03 1.21 -14.19
N ALA A 503 14.57 1.23 -15.41
CA ALA A 503 14.23 0.28 -16.48
C ALA A 503 14.64 -1.16 -16.12
N ARG A 504 15.81 -1.32 -15.48
CA ARG A 504 16.32 -2.59 -14.95
C ARG A 504 15.51 -3.14 -13.76
N ALA A 505 14.53 -2.40 -13.26
CA ALA A 505 13.71 -2.79 -12.10
C ALA A 505 12.23 -3.13 -12.43
N ALA A 506 11.87 -3.22 -13.71
CA ALA A 506 10.51 -3.59 -14.13
C ALA A 506 10.21 -5.08 -13.87
N VAL A 507 9.11 -5.38 -13.17
CA VAL A 507 8.56 -6.74 -13.03
C VAL A 507 7.23 -6.82 -13.76
N GLY A 508 7.07 -7.78 -14.68
CA GLY A 508 5.80 -8.01 -15.38
C GLY A 508 5.27 -9.44 -15.23
N VAL A 509 3.95 -9.61 -15.39
CA VAL A 509 3.25 -10.90 -15.32
C VAL A 509 2.32 -11.06 -16.52
N MET A 510 2.33 -12.24 -17.15
CA MET A 510 1.38 -12.59 -18.21
C MET A 510 0.73 -13.96 -17.95
N ALA A 511 -0.61 -14.02 -18.01
CA ALA A 511 -1.38 -15.26 -17.82
C ALA A 511 -1.65 -15.97 -19.17
N ALA A 512 -1.41 -17.27 -19.24
CA ALA A 512 -1.69 -18.06 -20.44
C ALA A 512 -3.19 -18.44 -20.53
N GLY A 513 -3.93 -17.80 -21.44
CA GLY A 513 -5.32 -18.19 -21.75
C GLY A 513 -5.39 -19.50 -22.53
N THR A 514 -6.18 -20.46 -22.07
CA THR A 514 -6.55 -21.66 -22.84
C THR A 514 -7.97 -21.47 -23.35
N GLY A 515 -8.14 -21.47 -24.68
CA GLY A 515 -9.34 -21.01 -25.39
C GLY A 515 -10.61 -21.83 -25.19
N GLY A 516 -11.72 -21.18 -25.55
CA GLY A 516 -13.07 -21.73 -25.63
C GLY A 516 -14.15 -20.63 -25.71
N ASP A 517 -13.96 -19.61 -26.55
CA ASP A 517 -15.03 -18.75 -27.09
C ASP A 517 -14.40 -17.69 -28.03
N ASP A 518 -14.81 -17.68 -29.30
CA ASP A 518 -14.23 -16.88 -30.41
C ASP A 518 -14.50 -15.35 -30.33
N SER A 519 -14.64 -14.79 -29.14
CA SER A 519 -14.78 -13.34 -28.94
C SER A 519 -13.97 -12.74 -27.79
N ALA A 520 -13.13 -13.53 -27.10
CA ALA A 520 -12.31 -13.05 -26.00
C ALA A 520 -10.85 -12.86 -26.43
N THR A 521 -10.45 -11.62 -26.71
CA THR A 521 -9.03 -11.22 -26.75
C THR A 521 -8.34 -11.57 -25.42
N PRO A 522 -7.11 -12.11 -25.42
CA PRO A 522 -6.37 -12.37 -24.19
C PRO A 522 -6.20 -11.07 -23.39
N ARG A 523 -6.64 -11.05 -22.12
CA ARG A 523 -6.38 -9.92 -21.22
C ARG A 523 -4.92 -9.93 -20.78
N MET A 524 -4.10 -9.06 -21.36
CA MET A 524 -2.84 -8.62 -20.76
C MET A 524 -3.13 -7.98 -19.40
N ALA A 525 -2.64 -8.57 -18.32
CA ALA A 525 -2.58 -7.91 -17.02
C ALA A 525 -1.23 -7.19 -16.89
N VAL A 526 -1.00 -6.18 -17.73
CA VAL A 526 0.30 -5.47 -17.78
C VAL A 526 0.38 -4.30 -16.79
N ASP A 527 -0.73 -3.84 -16.22
CA ASP A 527 -0.72 -2.69 -15.30
C ASP A 527 -0.67 -3.05 -13.80
N GLY A 528 -0.24 -4.27 -13.45
CA GLY A 528 -0.45 -4.82 -12.11
C GLY A 528 0.71 -4.78 -11.11
N LEU A 529 1.93 -4.37 -11.49
CA LEU A 529 3.11 -4.64 -10.64
C LEU A 529 4.06 -3.46 -10.39
N ILE A 530 3.83 -2.31 -11.01
CA ILE A 530 4.62 -1.10 -10.75
C ILE A 530 3.67 -0.03 -10.21
N GLY A 531 3.48 0.00 -8.90
CA GLY A 531 2.60 0.98 -8.25
C GLY A 531 2.07 0.58 -6.88
N GLU A 532 2.97 0.33 -5.93
CA GLU A 532 2.70 0.39 -4.47
C GLU A 532 1.54 -0.46 -3.90
N GLY A 533 1.85 -1.71 -3.53
CA GLY A 533 1.31 -2.33 -2.31
C GLY A 533 0.20 -3.36 -2.47
N MET A 534 0.58 -4.60 -2.84
CA MET A 534 -0.26 -5.78 -2.61
C MET A 534 0.53 -6.84 -1.82
N PHE A 535 0.40 -6.78 -0.49
CA PHE A 535 0.14 -7.95 0.35
C PHE A 535 -0.70 -7.47 1.55
N LEU A 536 -1.99 -7.87 1.50
CA LEU A 536 -2.98 -7.99 2.58
C LEU A 536 -3.89 -6.79 2.91
N PRO A 537 -5.22 -6.93 2.73
CA PRO A 537 -6.25 -6.06 3.28
C PRO A 537 -6.65 -6.52 4.69
N SER A 538 -6.57 -5.65 5.69
CA SER A 538 -7.17 -5.92 7.01
C SER A 538 -8.55 -5.26 7.13
N GLY A 539 -9.58 -6.10 7.31
CA GLY A 539 -10.97 -5.78 7.71
C GLY A 539 -11.92 -5.43 6.54
N GLY A 540 -13.11 -6.02 6.34
CA GLY A 540 -13.88 -7.00 7.11
C GLY A 540 -15.39 -6.82 6.83
N GLY A 541 -15.93 -7.61 5.89
CA GLY A 541 -17.38 -7.88 5.66
C GLY A 541 -18.02 -7.15 4.46
N SER A 542 -18.68 -7.78 3.47
CA SER A 542 -19.13 -9.16 3.30
C SER A 542 -19.39 -9.47 1.81
N GLY A 543 -18.86 -10.59 1.29
CA GLY A 543 -19.61 -11.45 0.36
C GLY A 543 -19.59 -11.15 -1.14
N ALA A 544 -18.42 -10.95 -1.75
CA ALA A 544 -18.14 -11.44 -3.11
C ALA A 544 -16.62 -11.55 -3.30
N ALA A 545 -16.05 -12.67 -2.87
CA ALA A 545 -14.71 -13.04 -3.27
C ALA A 545 -14.70 -13.23 -4.79
N MET A 546 -14.17 -12.26 -5.55
CA MET A 546 -13.35 -12.64 -6.70
C MET A 546 -12.11 -13.29 -6.11
N GLU A 547 -12.22 -14.58 -5.83
CA GLU A 547 -11.06 -15.43 -5.73
C GLU A 547 -10.11 -15.07 -6.87
N GLY A 548 -8.81 -15.12 -6.60
CA GLY A 548 -7.79 -15.25 -7.63
C GLY A 548 -7.94 -16.53 -8.47
N LYS A 549 -9.15 -16.99 -8.79
CA LYS A 549 -9.47 -18.16 -9.61
C LYS A 549 -9.03 -17.99 -11.06
N GLY A 550 -8.87 -16.76 -11.56
CA GLY A 550 -8.37 -16.50 -12.91
C GLY A 550 -6.87 -16.80 -13.05
N LEU A 551 -6.02 -16.16 -12.24
CA LEU A 551 -4.56 -16.38 -12.27
C LEU A 551 -4.14 -17.69 -11.57
N ALA A 552 -4.85 -18.16 -10.55
CA ALA A 552 -4.45 -19.37 -9.81
C ALA A 552 -4.63 -20.68 -10.60
N ARG A 553 -5.26 -20.65 -11.78
CA ARG A 553 -5.54 -21.86 -12.59
C ARG A 553 -4.62 -22.05 -13.79
N HIS A 554 -3.87 -21.02 -14.20
CA HIS A 554 -3.05 -21.04 -15.41
C HIS A 554 -1.59 -20.68 -15.13
N PRO A 555 -0.60 -21.35 -15.75
CA PRO A 555 0.80 -20.97 -15.60
C PRO A 555 1.04 -19.54 -16.10
N CYS A 556 1.84 -18.77 -15.36
CA CYS A 556 2.15 -17.37 -15.66
C CYS A 556 3.63 -17.20 -16.04
N ILE A 557 3.93 -16.27 -16.94
CA ILE A 557 5.31 -15.86 -17.24
C ILE A 557 5.62 -14.60 -16.43
N MET A 558 6.80 -14.58 -15.81
CA MET A 558 7.31 -13.46 -15.04
C MET A 558 8.69 -13.05 -15.57
N TRP A 559 8.99 -11.76 -15.56
CA TRP A 559 10.29 -11.22 -15.96
C TRP A 559 10.74 -10.07 -15.06
N TRP A 560 12.05 -9.84 -15.03
CA TRP A 560 12.78 -8.81 -14.28
C TRP A 560 13.77 -8.13 -15.22
N GLY A 561 13.83 -6.79 -15.17
CA GLY A 561 14.85 -5.96 -15.81
C GLY A 561 14.76 -5.80 -17.33
N MET A 562 13.69 -6.29 -17.96
CA MET A 562 13.46 -6.14 -19.40
C MET A 562 12.60 -4.90 -19.70
N ALA A 563 13.14 -3.95 -20.47
CA ALA A 563 12.52 -2.63 -20.72
C ALA A 563 11.51 -2.61 -21.90
N GLY A 564 11.53 -3.60 -22.79
CA GLY A 564 10.68 -3.63 -24.00
C GLY A 564 9.41 -4.46 -23.82
N VAL A 565 8.28 -3.82 -23.47
CA VAL A 565 6.94 -4.47 -23.44
C VAL A 565 6.58 -5.07 -24.81
N PHE A 566 7.06 -4.46 -25.91
CA PHE A 566 6.84 -4.94 -27.29
C PHE A 566 7.57 -6.26 -27.62
N GLU A 567 8.77 -6.50 -27.08
CA GLU A 567 9.56 -7.70 -27.38
C GLU A 567 8.98 -8.95 -26.71
N VAL A 568 8.44 -8.79 -25.50
CA VAL A 568 7.75 -9.87 -24.76
C VAL A 568 6.39 -10.18 -25.41
N GLU A 569 5.68 -9.16 -25.87
CA GLU A 569 4.40 -9.30 -26.55
C GLU A 569 4.55 -10.00 -27.91
N GLU A 570 5.55 -9.62 -28.71
CA GLU A 570 5.86 -10.24 -29.99
C GLU A 570 6.29 -11.72 -29.83
N ALA A 571 7.12 -12.03 -28.84
CA ALA A 571 7.54 -13.39 -28.56
C ALA A 571 6.37 -14.31 -28.17
N VAL A 572 5.43 -13.81 -27.36
CA VAL A 572 4.27 -14.58 -26.92
C VAL A 572 3.22 -14.72 -28.02
N GLN A 573 2.92 -13.65 -28.76
CA GLN A 573 1.99 -13.71 -29.89
C GLN A 573 2.50 -14.64 -31.00
N THR A 574 3.82 -14.68 -31.22
CA THR A 574 4.44 -15.61 -32.18
C THR A 574 4.31 -17.06 -31.74
N ALA A 575 4.52 -17.35 -30.45
CA ALA A 575 4.32 -18.69 -29.89
C ALA A 575 2.84 -19.15 -29.95
N GLN A 576 1.89 -18.24 -29.73
CA GLN A 576 0.45 -18.53 -29.84
C GLN A 576 0.01 -18.77 -31.29
N ARG A 577 0.50 -17.98 -32.25
CA ARG A 577 0.24 -18.18 -33.70
C ARG A 577 0.82 -19.49 -34.22
N ALA A 578 2.01 -19.90 -33.73
CA ALA A 578 2.61 -21.19 -34.06
C ALA A 578 1.76 -22.37 -33.52
N ARG A 579 1.22 -22.24 -32.31
CA ARG A 579 0.34 -23.24 -31.68
C ARG A 579 -1.00 -23.38 -32.40
N ALA A 580 -1.59 -22.26 -32.83
CA ALA A 580 -2.81 -22.23 -33.64
C ALA A 580 -2.58 -22.85 -35.03
N ARG A 581 -1.42 -22.60 -35.66
CA ARG A 581 -1.03 -23.23 -36.94
C ARG A 581 -0.81 -24.74 -36.81
N ALA A 582 -0.20 -25.20 -35.73
CA ALA A 582 -0.03 -26.64 -35.47
C ALA A 582 -1.37 -27.34 -35.21
N ALA A 583 -2.27 -26.70 -34.46
CA ALA A 583 -3.63 -27.21 -34.23
C ALA A 583 -4.48 -27.23 -35.51
N ALA A 584 -4.28 -26.26 -36.42
CA ALA A 584 -4.94 -26.23 -37.72
C ALA A 584 -4.39 -27.30 -38.69
N ALA A 585 -3.10 -27.64 -38.60
CA ALA A 585 -2.48 -28.68 -39.43
C ALA A 585 -2.95 -30.11 -39.06
N ASP A 586 -3.32 -30.36 -37.80
CA ASP A 586 -3.90 -31.64 -37.36
C ASP A 586 -5.38 -31.81 -37.76
N ALA A 587 -6.09 -30.71 -38.06
CA ALA A 587 -7.51 -30.74 -38.45
C ALA A 587 -7.74 -31.10 -39.93
N ASP A 588 -6.69 -31.07 -40.77
CA ASP A 588 -6.78 -31.21 -42.23
C ASP A 588 -6.65 -32.68 -42.72
N THR A 589 -6.87 -33.67 -41.85
CA THR A 589 -6.76 -35.11 -42.18
C THR A 589 -8.07 -35.90 -42.16
N ALA A 590 -9.24 -35.25 -42.14
CA ALA A 590 -10.54 -35.93 -42.27
C ALA A 590 -11.05 -35.95 -43.73
N PRO A 591 -11.55 -37.09 -44.26
CA PRO A 591 -11.87 -37.23 -45.68
C PRO A 591 -13.23 -36.59 -46.07
N ALA A 592 -13.26 -36.08 -47.31
CA ALA A 592 -14.35 -35.34 -47.95
C ALA A 592 -15.59 -36.17 -48.34
N HIS A 593 -16.75 -35.51 -48.36
CA HIS A 593 -17.92 -35.88 -49.17
C HIS A 593 -18.25 -34.75 -50.16
N PRO A 594 -18.81 -35.06 -51.35
CA PRO A 594 -18.63 -34.19 -52.52
C PRO A 594 -19.75 -33.15 -52.74
N ALA A 595 -19.29 -31.99 -53.22
CA ALA A 595 -19.81 -31.06 -54.24
C ALA A 595 -21.29 -30.66 -54.25
N ASP A 596 -21.53 -29.34 -54.22
CA ASP A 596 -22.13 -28.69 -55.41
C ASP A 596 -21.67 -27.22 -55.56
N ASP A 597 -21.59 -26.80 -56.82
CA ASP A 597 -21.00 -25.58 -57.38
C ASP A 597 -21.73 -24.28 -57.00
N THR A 598 -20.99 -23.17 -56.89
CA THR A 598 -20.98 -22.09 -57.91
C THR A 598 -20.19 -20.86 -57.44
N ALA A 599 -19.31 -20.41 -58.32
CA ALA A 599 -18.41 -19.27 -58.17
C ALA A 599 -19.13 -17.91 -58.23
N THR A 600 -18.49 -16.87 -57.68
CA THR A 600 -18.11 -15.70 -58.47
C THR A 600 -17.01 -14.89 -57.78
N ASP A 601 -16.04 -14.54 -58.61
CA ASP A 601 -14.78 -13.84 -58.39
C ASP A 601 -14.96 -12.37 -58.80
N VAL A 602 -14.47 -11.40 -58.02
CA VAL A 602 -14.06 -10.09 -58.56
C VAL A 602 -12.92 -9.52 -57.72
N SER A 603 -11.79 -9.36 -58.40
CA SER A 603 -10.51 -8.76 -57.98
C SER A 603 -10.58 -7.22 -57.88
N VAL A 604 -9.55 -6.55 -57.35
CA VAL A 604 -8.70 -5.51 -58.02
C VAL A 604 -8.41 -4.39 -56.97
N PRO A 605 -7.29 -3.61 -56.96
CA PRO A 605 -5.89 -3.83 -57.33
C PRO A 605 -4.88 -3.42 -56.22
N SER A 606 -3.62 -3.81 -56.43
CA SER A 606 -2.40 -3.34 -55.76
C SER A 606 -1.66 -2.28 -56.59
N GLN A 607 -0.84 -1.43 -55.93
CA GLN A 607 0.46 -0.83 -56.34
C GLN A 607 0.65 0.60 -55.73
N PRO A 608 1.88 1.17 -55.65
CA PRO A 608 3.21 0.56 -55.42
C PRO A 608 4.04 1.32 -54.36
N GLY A 609 5.16 0.73 -53.94
CA GLY A 609 6.13 1.35 -53.01
C GLY A 609 7.16 2.27 -53.67
N SER A 610 7.86 3.06 -52.85
CA SER A 610 9.25 3.47 -53.11
C SER A 610 10.01 3.87 -51.84
N ALA A 611 11.06 3.08 -51.58
CA ALA A 611 12.35 3.36 -50.93
C ALA A 611 12.62 4.70 -50.20
N ALA A 612 13.04 4.52 -48.94
CA ALA A 612 14.27 5.00 -48.30
C ALA A 612 14.97 6.26 -48.88
N GLY A 613 14.86 7.35 -48.12
CA GLY A 613 15.81 8.46 -48.11
C GLY A 613 15.96 8.94 -46.66
N GLY A 614 17.17 8.84 -46.11
CA GLY A 614 17.46 9.26 -44.74
C GLY A 614 17.12 10.72 -44.51
N ARG A 615 16.41 11.00 -43.42
CA ARG A 615 16.16 12.36 -42.93
C ARG A 615 16.35 12.36 -41.43
N ALA A 616 17.29 13.17 -40.97
CA ALA A 616 17.44 13.54 -39.58
C ALA A 616 16.08 13.86 -38.96
N LEU A 617 15.88 13.48 -37.70
CA LEU A 617 14.74 13.91 -36.89
C LEU A 617 14.58 15.42 -37.08
N PRO A 618 13.39 15.91 -37.49
CA PRO A 618 13.20 17.34 -37.65
C PRO A 618 13.41 18.00 -36.29
N ALA A 619 14.26 19.02 -36.26
CA ALA A 619 14.20 20.03 -35.21
C ALA A 619 12.73 20.48 -35.08
N GLU A 620 12.26 20.58 -33.84
CA GLU A 620 10.88 20.96 -33.54
C GLU A 620 10.45 22.18 -34.36
N PRO A 621 9.27 22.17 -35.00
CA PRO A 621 8.68 23.41 -35.42
C PRO A 621 8.23 24.15 -34.16
N ALA A 622 9.04 25.11 -33.71
CA ALA A 622 8.62 26.21 -32.88
C ALA A 622 7.49 26.96 -33.61
N THR A 623 6.25 26.51 -33.42
CA THR A 623 5.07 27.34 -33.62
C THR A 623 4.78 28.00 -32.28
N SER A 624 5.55 29.04 -31.95
CA SER A 624 5.33 29.82 -30.74
C SER A 624 4.05 30.63 -30.88
N VAL A 625 2.89 29.99 -30.70
CA VAL A 625 1.71 30.74 -30.28
C VAL A 625 2.08 31.29 -28.89
N PRO A 626 2.14 32.62 -28.70
CA PRO A 626 2.47 33.18 -27.41
C PRO A 626 1.41 32.72 -26.40
N ARG A 627 1.87 32.05 -25.33
CA ARG A 627 1.00 31.65 -24.22
C ARG A 627 0.45 32.90 -23.56
N ARG A 628 -0.85 32.91 -23.27
CA ARG A 628 -1.49 34.00 -22.55
C ARG A 628 -1.35 33.80 -21.04
N ASP A 629 -1.27 34.91 -20.32
CA ASP A 629 -0.95 34.92 -18.91
C ASP A 629 -2.23 34.88 -18.06
N VAL A 630 -2.29 33.96 -17.10
CA VAL A 630 -3.33 33.86 -16.08
C VAL A 630 -2.80 34.45 -14.78
N VAL A 631 -3.65 35.23 -14.10
CA VAL A 631 -3.34 35.81 -12.78
C VAL A 631 -3.99 34.95 -11.70
N LEU A 632 -3.16 34.35 -10.84
CA LEU A 632 -3.61 33.49 -9.74
C LEU A 632 -3.52 34.23 -8.41
N VAL A 633 -4.68 34.61 -7.87
CA VAL A 633 -4.78 35.30 -6.58
C VAL A 633 -4.93 34.24 -5.48
N GLY A 634 -3.97 34.15 -4.54
CA GLY A 634 -3.99 33.11 -3.49
C GLY A 634 -3.30 31.79 -3.87
N ALA A 635 -2.29 31.85 -4.74
CA ALA A 635 -1.57 30.71 -5.31
C ALA A 635 -0.87 29.76 -4.29
N ARG A 636 -0.73 30.15 -3.01
CA ARG A 636 -0.09 29.35 -1.96
C ARG A 636 -0.88 28.10 -1.55
N GLY A 637 -2.21 28.16 -1.62
CA GLY A 637 -3.09 27.08 -1.14
C GLY A 637 -2.90 25.76 -1.92
N TYR A 638 -3.42 24.65 -1.39
CA TYR A 638 -3.37 23.36 -2.09
C TYR A 638 -3.94 23.43 -3.51
N THR A 639 -5.09 24.08 -3.70
CA THR A 639 -5.70 24.29 -5.03
C THR A 639 -4.83 25.14 -5.94
N GLY A 640 -4.20 26.20 -5.42
CA GLY A 640 -3.29 27.05 -6.21
C GLY A 640 -2.11 26.25 -6.75
N ARG A 641 -1.53 25.36 -5.92
CA ARG A 641 -0.46 24.44 -6.36
C ARG A 641 -0.92 23.49 -7.46
N GLU A 642 -2.10 22.89 -7.32
CA GLU A 642 -2.64 22.00 -8.38
C GLU A 642 -2.90 22.75 -9.69
N LEU A 643 -3.39 24.00 -9.64
CA LEU A 643 -3.60 24.83 -10.82
C LEU A 643 -2.28 25.12 -11.57
N VAL A 644 -1.21 25.45 -10.83
CA VAL A 644 0.10 25.68 -11.44
C VAL A 644 0.61 24.39 -12.11
N THR A 645 0.43 23.22 -11.46
CA THR A 645 0.78 21.92 -12.05
C THR A 645 0.01 21.63 -13.35
N LEU A 646 -1.31 21.84 -13.37
CA LEU A 646 -2.13 21.62 -14.57
C LEU A 646 -1.72 22.53 -15.73
N LEU A 647 -1.40 23.80 -15.44
CA LEU A 647 -0.96 24.76 -16.47
C LEU A 647 0.38 24.37 -17.11
N ALA A 648 1.21 23.52 -16.49
CA ALA A 648 2.41 22.99 -17.12
C ALA A 648 2.11 22.11 -18.35
N GLY A 649 0.95 21.44 -18.33
CA GLY A 649 0.43 20.62 -19.43
C GLY A 649 -0.33 21.42 -20.49
N HIS A 650 -0.60 22.70 -20.25
CA HIS A 650 -1.43 23.53 -21.12
C HIS A 650 -0.57 24.25 -22.18
N SER A 651 -0.92 24.09 -23.46
CA SER A 651 -0.13 24.69 -24.55
C SER A 651 -0.35 26.19 -24.72
N GLY A 652 -1.56 26.70 -24.45
CA GLY A 652 -1.96 28.11 -24.64
C GLY A 652 -1.99 29.05 -23.42
N LEU A 653 -1.92 28.54 -22.18
CA LEU A 653 -2.02 29.32 -20.95
C LEU A 653 -0.82 29.04 -20.04
N ARG A 654 -0.44 30.02 -19.22
CA ARG A 654 0.57 29.88 -18.17
C ARG A 654 0.27 30.85 -17.03
N VAL A 655 0.90 30.67 -15.87
CA VAL A 655 0.84 31.62 -14.76
C VAL A 655 1.76 32.81 -15.07
N GLY A 656 1.17 33.99 -15.26
CA GLY A 656 1.92 35.23 -15.48
C GLY A 656 2.09 36.07 -14.22
N ALA A 657 1.15 35.97 -13.28
CA ALA A 657 1.25 36.61 -11.96
C ALA A 657 0.66 35.70 -10.89
N ALA A 658 1.28 35.68 -9.70
CA ALA A 658 0.82 34.90 -8.56
C ALA A 658 0.90 35.73 -7.29
N THR A 659 -0.19 35.82 -6.53
CA THR A 659 -0.22 36.65 -5.31
C THR A 659 -0.15 35.82 -4.04
N SER A 660 0.67 36.27 -3.08
CA SER A 660 0.76 35.72 -1.72
C SER A 660 1.51 36.68 -0.81
N ARG A 661 0.83 37.18 0.23
CA ARG A 661 1.48 37.99 1.28
C ARG A 661 2.55 37.22 2.05
N ALA A 662 2.36 35.92 2.24
CA ALA A 662 3.28 35.10 3.03
C ALA A 662 4.55 34.71 2.25
N PHE A 663 4.48 34.64 0.92
CA PHE A 663 5.58 34.20 0.05
C PHE A 663 6.13 35.34 -0.82
N GLU A 664 5.81 36.59 -0.48
CA GLU A 664 6.23 37.77 -1.25
C GLU A 664 7.74 37.74 -1.57
N GLY A 665 8.06 38.01 -2.83
CA GLY A 665 9.43 38.04 -3.33
C GLY A 665 10.05 36.66 -3.57
N LEU A 666 9.45 35.57 -3.10
CA LEU A 666 9.92 34.21 -3.42
C LEU A 666 9.54 33.82 -4.84
N GLU A 667 10.44 33.10 -5.51
CA GLU A 667 10.16 32.51 -6.82
C GLU A 667 9.06 31.44 -6.68
N VAL A 668 8.04 31.50 -7.55
CA VAL A 668 6.85 30.63 -7.44
C VAL A 668 7.23 29.15 -7.50
N ALA A 669 8.15 28.79 -8.40
CA ALA A 669 8.66 27.42 -8.53
C ALA A 669 9.26 26.89 -7.21
N ALA A 670 10.13 27.69 -6.59
CA ALA A 670 10.83 27.33 -5.37
C ALA A 670 9.89 27.30 -4.15
N ALA A 671 9.03 28.32 -4.01
CA ALA A 671 8.13 28.44 -2.86
C ALA A 671 7.00 27.40 -2.86
N LEU A 672 6.66 26.84 -4.02
CA LEU A 672 5.67 25.76 -4.14
C LEU A 672 6.30 24.36 -4.17
N ASP A 673 7.62 24.24 -4.01
CA ASP A 673 8.38 23.00 -4.08
C ASP A 673 8.08 22.21 -5.37
N MET A 674 8.21 22.91 -6.51
CA MET A 674 7.91 22.37 -7.84
C MET A 674 9.19 22.01 -8.59
N ASP A 675 9.11 20.95 -9.38
CA ASP A 675 10.15 20.60 -10.36
C ASP A 675 10.43 21.78 -11.31
N ARG A 676 11.71 22.05 -11.59
CA ARG A 676 12.12 23.21 -12.40
C ARG A 676 11.64 23.11 -13.85
N ALA A 677 11.59 21.91 -14.43
CA ALA A 677 11.11 21.72 -15.79
C ALA A 677 9.58 21.93 -15.86
N LEU A 678 8.84 21.43 -14.87
CA LEU A 678 7.41 21.66 -14.72
C LEU A 678 7.11 23.16 -14.53
N ALA A 679 7.85 23.85 -13.66
CA ALA A 679 7.66 25.27 -13.40
C ALA A 679 8.02 26.14 -14.61
N ALA A 680 9.06 25.79 -15.37
CA ALA A 680 9.41 26.49 -16.62
C ALA A 680 8.31 26.36 -17.69
N ARG A 681 7.52 25.28 -17.63
CA ARG A 681 6.34 25.10 -18.49
C ARG A 681 5.10 25.80 -17.94
N ALA A 682 4.92 25.85 -16.62
CA ALA A 682 3.72 26.38 -15.98
C ALA A 682 3.73 27.90 -15.80
N CYS A 683 4.90 28.51 -15.61
CA CYS A 683 5.05 29.89 -15.15
C CYS A 683 5.82 30.75 -16.15
N ALA A 684 5.57 32.07 -16.12
CA ALA A 684 6.45 33.03 -16.76
C ALA A 684 7.89 32.93 -16.19
N PRO A 685 8.94 33.14 -17.00
CA PRO A 685 10.32 33.05 -16.54
C PRO A 685 10.60 33.99 -15.36
N GLY A 686 11.19 33.46 -14.28
CA GLY A 686 11.55 34.24 -13.09
C GLY A 686 10.36 34.75 -12.26
N LEU A 687 9.16 34.17 -12.46
CA LEU A 687 7.95 34.58 -11.75
C LEU A 687 8.13 34.49 -10.23
N ARG A 688 7.82 35.59 -9.54
CA ARG A 688 7.83 35.71 -8.08
C ARG A 688 6.45 36.04 -7.56
N PHE A 689 6.20 35.61 -6.33
CA PHE A 689 5.00 36.00 -5.60
C PHE A 689 5.00 37.49 -5.27
N SER A 690 3.87 38.14 -5.46
CA SER A 690 3.64 39.54 -5.07
C SER A 690 2.59 39.65 -3.96
N ALA A 691 2.74 40.63 -3.05
CA ALA A 691 1.77 40.91 -2.01
C ALA A 691 0.69 41.90 -2.49
N VAL A 692 -0.08 41.52 -3.50
CA VAL A 692 -1.05 42.41 -4.13
C VAL A 692 -2.39 42.38 -3.39
N SER A 693 -2.80 43.54 -2.85
CA SER A 693 -4.13 43.78 -2.30
C SER A 693 -5.16 44.11 -3.38
N ALA A 694 -6.45 44.10 -3.04
CA ALA A 694 -7.48 44.55 -3.97
C ALA A 694 -7.30 46.04 -4.31
N GLU A 695 -6.88 46.85 -3.34
CA GLU A 695 -6.57 48.26 -3.52
C GLU A 695 -5.41 48.47 -4.50
N ASP A 696 -4.37 47.63 -4.44
CA ASP A 696 -3.26 47.68 -5.39
C ASP A 696 -3.75 47.40 -6.82
N ILE A 697 -4.59 46.37 -7.03
CA ILE A 697 -5.15 46.06 -8.35
C ILE A 697 -6.01 47.22 -8.87
N ALA A 698 -6.84 47.82 -8.00
CA ALA A 698 -7.67 48.96 -8.36
C ALA A 698 -6.82 50.20 -8.73
N ALA A 699 -5.65 50.35 -8.10
CA ALA A 699 -4.68 51.41 -8.42
C ALA A 699 -3.80 51.09 -9.65
N GLY A 700 -3.98 49.93 -10.29
CA GLY A 700 -3.16 49.49 -11.43
C GLY A 700 -1.76 49.04 -11.03
N HIS A 701 -1.60 48.56 -9.78
CA HIS A 701 -0.36 48.05 -9.22
C HIS A 701 -0.40 46.53 -9.01
N GLY A 702 0.77 45.92 -8.86
CA GLY A 702 0.90 44.50 -8.50
C GLY A 702 0.72 43.48 -9.63
N ILE A 703 0.19 43.90 -10.78
CA ILE A 703 0.19 43.17 -12.05
C ILE A 703 1.10 43.94 -13.01
N PRO A 704 1.98 43.28 -13.80
CA PRO A 704 2.84 43.97 -14.75
C PRO A 704 2.01 44.86 -15.70
N SER A 705 2.40 46.13 -15.85
CA SER A 705 1.60 47.13 -16.56
C SER A 705 1.43 46.84 -18.07
N ASP A 706 2.31 46.01 -18.61
CA ASP A 706 2.31 45.52 -19.99
C ASP A 706 1.58 44.17 -20.16
N MET A 707 1.07 43.57 -19.08
CA MET A 707 0.33 42.32 -19.10
C MET A 707 -1.15 42.56 -19.45
N ASP A 708 -1.65 41.77 -20.40
CA ASP A 708 -3.09 41.61 -20.67
C ASP A 708 -3.52 40.21 -20.20
N PRO A 709 -4.06 40.07 -18.97
CA PRO A 709 -4.43 38.79 -18.41
C PRO A 709 -5.51 38.08 -19.22
N ALA A 710 -5.26 36.83 -19.61
CA ALA A 710 -6.28 35.98 -20.21
C ALA A 710 -7.39 35.65 -19.22
N ALA A 711 -7.08 35.49 -17.94
CA ALA A 711 -8.07 35.24 -16.89
C ALA A 711 -7.51 35.55 -15.50
N PHE A 712 -8.42 35.76 -14.56
CA PHE A 712 -8.15 35.84 -13.13
C PHE A 712 -8.77 34.64 -12.42
N ILE A 713 -7.99 33.97 -11.56
CA ILE A 713 -8.50 32.91 -10.69
C ILE A 713 -8.33 33.34 -9.24
N LEU A 714 -9.45 33.49 -8.53
CA LEU A 714 -9.51 33.89 -7.13
C LEU A 714 -9.54 32.64 -6.23
N ALA A 715 -8.36 32.19 -5.78
CA ALA A 715 -8.17 31.11 -4.81
C ALA A 715 -8.15 31.67 -3.37
N LEU A 716 -9.21 32.40 -3.00
CA LEU A 716 -9.31 33.13 -1.74
C LEU A 716 -10.23 32.43 -0.72
N PRO A 717 -10.05 32.68 0.59
CA PRO A 717 -11.04 32.29 1.58
C PRO A 717 -12.38 32.99 1.36
N ASN A 718 -13.48 32.39 1.84
CA ASN A 718 -14.81 33.01 1.80
C ASN A 718 -14.80 34.41 2.46
N GLY A 719 -15.64 35.30 1.94
CA GLY A 719 -15.80 36.69 2.35
C GLY A 719 -14.74 37.64 1.81
N HIS A 720 -13.93 37.21 0.83
CA HIS A 720 -12.82 38.01 0.32
C HIS A 720 -12.87 38.24 -1.20
N SER A 721 -13.70 37.51 -1.96
CA SER A 721 -13.65 37.61 -3.42
C SER A 721 -14.21 38.94 -3.96
N ASP A 722 -15.23 39.51 -3.31
CA ASP A 722 -15.91 40.74 -3.75
C ASP A 722 -14.96 41.94 -3.97
N ALA A 723 -14.05 42.19 -3.02
CA ALA A 723 -13.13 43.32 -3.12
C ALA A 723 -12.17 43.16 -4.30
N TYR A 724 -11.62 41.95 -4.49
CA TYR A 724 -10.75 41.63 -5.61
C TYR A 724 -11.51 41.68 -6.94
N HIS A 725 -12.73 41.14 -6.99
CA HIS A 725 -13.57 41.20 -8.19
C HIS A 725 -13.86 42.64 -8.61
N THR A 726 -14.26 43.49 -7.66
CA THR A 726 -14.53 44.91 -7.92
C THR A 726 -13.29 45.61 -8.49
N ALA A 727 -12.13 45.40 -7.89
CA ALA A 727 -10.86 45.96 -8.35
C ALA A 727 -10.43 45.44 -9.74
N ILE A 728 -10.64 44.14 -10.01
CA ILE A 728 -10.34 43.55 -11.31
C ILE A 728 -11.30 44.11 -12.36
N ARG A 729 -12.59 44.26 -12.05
CA ARG A 729 -13.57 44.80 -13.01
C ARG A 729 -13.30 46.26 -13.36
N SER A 730 -12.74 47.06 -12.44
CA SER A 730 -12.33 48.44 -12.74
C SER A 730 -11.10 48.53 -13.64
N SER A 731 -10.14 47.60 -13.51
CA SER A 731 -8.84 47.67 -14.20
C SER A 731 -8.75 46.76 -15.44
N PHE A 732 -9.50 45.66 -15.46
CA PHE A 732 -9.45 44.57 -16.47
C PHE A 732 -10.88 44.08 -16.82
N SER A 733 -11.68 44.96 -17.43
CA SER A 733 -13.12 44.74 -17.67
C SER A 733 -13.49 43.60 -18.66
N SER A 734 -12.53 43.12 -19.45
CA SER A 734 -12.72 42.07 -20.47
C SER A 734 -12.33 40.66 -19.99
N ALA A 735 -11.38 40.55 -19.05
CA ALA A 735 -10.86 39.25 -18.63
C ALA A 735 -11.91 38.47 -17.81
N PRO A 736 -12.08 37.16 -18.05
CA PRO A 736 -12.84 36.28 -17.16
C PRO A 736 -12.25 36.26 -15.75
N VAL A 737 -13.13 36.27 -14.75
CA VAL A 737 -12.81 36.13 -13.33
C VAL A 737 -13.53 34.89 -12.83
N LEU A 738 -12.76 33.93 -12.33
CA LEU A 738 -13.27 32.72 -11.72
C LEU A 738 -13.05 32.75 -10.20
N ASP A 739 -14.13 32.63 -9.43
CA ASP A 739 -14.10 32.56 -7.98
C ASP A 739 -14.19 31.11 -7.48
N LEU A 740 -13.19 30.66 -6.73
CA LEU A 740 -13.18 29.33 -6.10
C LEU A 740 -13.91 29.32 -4.75
N SER A 741 -14.13 30.47 -4.13
CA SER A 741 -14.79 30.61 -2.85
C SER A 741 -16.29 30.32 -2.95
N ALA A 742 -16.99 30.35 -1.82
CA ALA A 742 -18.44 30.19 -1.81
C ALA A 742 -19.23 31.49 -2.02
N ASP A 743 -18.54 32.63 -2.14
CA ASP A 743 -19.13 33.97 -2.09
C ASP A 743 -20.14 34.18 -3.24
N GLN A 744 -19.82 33.68 -4.43
CA GLN A 744 -20.64 33.87 -5.65
C GLN A 744 -21.46 32.66 -6.09
N ARG A 745 -21.42 31.54 -5.35
CA ARG A 745 -22.07 30.28 -5.79
C ARG A 745 -23.60 30.31 -5.79
N PHE A 746 -24.18 31.32 -5.15
CA PHE A 746 -25.62 31.55 -5.07
C PHE A 746 -26.05 32.84 -5.80
N ASN A 747 -25.11 33.54 -6.43
CA ASN A 747 -25.37 34.79 -7.12
C ASN A 747 -25.84 34.50 -8.55
N SER A 748 -27.06 34.91 -8.89
CA SER A 748 -27.64 34.71 -10.23
C SER A 748 -26.96 35.53 -11.33
N GLU A 749 -26.16 36.54 -10.98
CA GLU A 749 -25.37 37.32 -11.95
C GLU A 749 -24.08 36.60 -12.36
N TRP A 750 -23.66 35.58 -11.61
CA TRP A 750 -22.49 34.76 -11.90
C TRP A 750 -22.90 33.45 -12.56
N VAL A 751 -22.12 33.01 -13.54
CA VAL A 751 -22.32 31.70 -14.16
C VAL A 751 -21.80 30.62 -13.21
N TYR A 752 -22.68 29.71 -12.81
CA TYR A 752 -22.28 28.55 -12.00
C TYR A 752 -21.51 27.54 -12.86
N GLY A 753 -20.20 27.47 -12.65
CA GLY A 753 -19.25 26.76 -13.50
C GLY A 753 -19.25 25.25 -13.29
N MET A 754 -20.36 24.57 -13.64
CA MET A 754 -20.52 23.12 -13.57
C MET A 754 -20.81 22.53 -14.96
N PRO A 755 -19.79 22.25 -15.79
CA PRO A 755 -19.96 21.77 -17.16
C PRO A 755 -20.80 20.49 -17.27
N GLU A 756 -20.77 19.62 -16.25
CA GLU A 756 -21.54 18.37 -16.20
C GLU A 756 -23.05 18.55 -16.22
N ARG A 757 -23.53 19.77 -15.96
CA ARG A 757 -24.95 20.08 -16.00
C ARG A 757 -25.36 20.35 -17.45
N PRO A 758 -26.40 19.67 -17.97
CA PRO A 758 -26.90 19.93 -19.31
C PRO A 758 -27.18 21.43 -19.57
N GLY A 759 -26.53 21.99 -20.59
CA GLY A 759 -26.66 23.39 -21.01
C GLY A 759 -25.71 24.36 -20.31
N ALA A 760 -24.95 23.91 -19.29
CA ALA A 760 -24.04 24.78 -18.56
C ALA A 760 -22.82 25.18 -19.40
N ARG A 761 -22.32 24.33 -20.31
CA ARG A 761 -21.19 24.69 -21.17
C ARG A 761 -21.52 25.91 -22.03
N ALA A 762 -22.70 25.93 -22.61
CA ALA A 762 -23.18 27.07 -23.41
C ALA A 762 -23.24 28.37 -22.59
N ALA A 763 -23.57 28.28 -21.30
CA ALA A 763 -23.57 29.44 -20.40
C ALA A 763 -22.16 29.91 -20.01
N ILE A 764 -21.18 28.99 -19.95
CA ILE A 764 -19.79 29.30 -19.58
C ILE A 764 -19.02 29.93 -20.75
N VAL A 765 -19.34 29.58 -22.01
CA VAL A 765 -18.67 30.15 -23.19
C VAL A 765 -18.78 31.68 -23.18
N GLY A 766 -17.63 32.36 -23.14
CA GLY A 766 -17.56 33.83 -23.10
C GLY A 766 -18.01 34.45 -21.77
N ALA A 767 -18.27 33.66 -20.72
CA ALA A 767 -18.66 34.15 -19.41
C ALA A 767 -17.54 34.99 -18.81
N LYS A 768 -17.91 36.17 -18.30
CA LYS A 768 -16.97 37.06 -17.60
C LYS A 768 -16.81 36.65 -16.14
N ASP A 769 -17.89 36.29 -15.48
CA ASP A 769 -17.92 36.05 -14.04
C ASP A 769 -18.40 34.62 -13.78
N ILE A 770 -17.50 33.78 -13.26
CA ILE A 770 -17.73 32.34 -13.09
C ILE A 770 -17.54 31.95 -11.63
N SER A 771 -18.54 31.33 -11.02
CA SER A 771 -18.42 30.77 -9.67
C SER A 771 -18.16 29.27 -9.76
N ASN A 772 -17.05 28.83 -9.18
CA ASN A 772 -16.66 27.42 -9.23
C ASN A 772 -17.41 26.63 -8.13
N PRO A 773 -18.04 25.49 -8.46
CA PRO A 773 -18.67 24.61 -7.49
C PRO A 773 -17.73 24.18 -6.36
N GLY A 774 -18.30 23.95 -5.18
CA GLY A 774 -17.57 23.37 -4.05
C GLY A 774 -17.33 21.88 -4.23
N CYS A 775 -16.21 21.36 -3.73
CA CYS A 775 -15.82 19.97 -3.94
C CYS A 775 -16.89 18.93 -3.56
N TYR A 776 -17.48 19.03 -2.36
CA TYR A 776 -18.58 18.15 -1.98
C TYR A 776 -19.85 18.41 -2.79
N ALA A 777 -20.13 19.67 -3.13
CA ALA A 777 -21.28 20.01 -3.95
C ALA A 777 -21.13 19.40 -5.35
N THR A 778 -19.94 19.38 -5.95
CA THR A 778 -19.67 18.69 -7.22
C THR A 778 -19.96 17.19 -7.12
N ALA A 779 -19.39 16.51 -6.11
CA ALA A 779 -19.62 15.06 -5.93
C ALA A 779 -21.09 14.72 -5.73
N VAL A 780 -21.80 15.47 -4.88
CA VAL A 780 -23.21 15.26 -4.58
C VAL A 780 -24.08 15.58 -5.80
N GLN A 781 -23.84 16.70 -6.47
CA GLN A 781 -24.65 17.12 -7.62
C GLN A 781 -24.48 16.19 -8.80
N VAL A 782 -23.26 15.87 -9.23
CA VAL A 782 -23.04 14.93 -10.34
C VAL A 782 -23.66 13.58 -9.98
N GLY A 783 -23.45 13.07 -8.76
CA GLY A 783 -23.98 11.78 -8.38
C GLY A 783 -25.52 11.72 -8.32
N LEU A 784 -26.21 12.81 -7.94
CA LEU A 784 -27.67 12.86 -7.81
C LEU A 784 -28.39 13.27 -9.10
N MET A 785 -27.73 14.00 -10.00
CA MET A 785 -28.37 14.63 -11.17
C MET A 785 -29.22 13.68 -12.01
N PRO A 786 -28.78 12.44 -12.32
CA PRO A 786 -29.57 11.53 -13.14
C PRO A 786 -30.95 11.17 -12.56
N PHE A 787 -31.12 11.28 -11.23
CA PHE A 787 -32.36 10.90 -10.53
C PHE A 787 -33.13 12.10 -9.98
N ALA A 788 -32.44 13.20 -9.68
CA ALA A 788 -33.03 14.46 -9.22
C ALA A 788 -33.61 15.28 -10.39
N GLN A 789 -32.97 15.23 -11.55
CA GLN A 789 -33.38 15.96 -12.75
C GLN A 789 -33.49 15.02 -13.97
N PRO A 790 -34.24 13.90 -13.87
CA PRO A 790 -34.27 12.89 -14.92
C PRO A 790 -34.79 13.46 -16.24
N HIS A 791 -35.72 14.42 -16.18
CA HIS A 791 -36.26 15.14 -17.34
C HIS A 791 -35.22 15.89 -18.20
N LEU A 792 -34.01 16.12 -17.68
CA LEU A 792 -32.90 16.70 -18.45
C LEU A 792 -32.15 15.65 -19.28
N ASN A 793 -32.43 14.35 -19.10
CA ASN A 793 -31.86 13.29 -19.91
C ASN A 793 -32.50 13.28 -21.31
N PRO A 794 -31.72 13.59 -22.36
CA PRO A 794 -32.25 13.72 -23.71
C PRO A 794 -32.51 12.36 -24.40
N ALA A 795 -32.08 11.23 -23.81
CA ALA A 795 -32.34 9.90 -24.35
C ALA A 795 -33.83 9.48 -24.35
N GLY A 796 -34.70 10.22 -23.65
CA GLY A 796 -36.14 9.96 -23.58
C GLY A 796 -36.53 8.68 -22.82
N GLY A 797 -37.83 8.39 -22.73
CA GLY A 797 -38.39 7.17 -22.11
C GLY A 797 -38.78 7.31 -20.62
N SER A 798 -39.34 6.23 -20.05
CA SER A 798 -39.64 6.14 -18.62
C SER A 798 -38.34 6.08 -17.82
N GLN A 799 -38.23 6.90 -16.78
CA GLN A 799 -37.00 7.10 -16.01
C GLN A 799 -37.24 6.90 -14.51
N LEU A 800 -36.25 6.35 -13.83
CA LEU A 800 -36.20 6.31 -12.38
C LEU A 800 -36.08 7.75 -11.88
N SER A 801 -37.04 8.16 -11.06
CA SER A 801 -37.08 9.50 -10.48
C SER A 801 -37.24 9.41 -8.97
N MET A 802 -36.68 10.40 -8.28
CA MET A 802 -36.93 10.56 -6.86
C MET A 802 -38.43 10.64 -6.58
N ALA A 803 -38.88 9.94 -5.54
CA ALA A 803 -40.26 10.01 -5.06
C ALA A 803 -40.61 11.45 -4.68
N GLN A 804 -41.81 11.89 -5.04
CA GLN A 804 -42.26 13.25 -4.81
C GLN A 804 -42.24 13.59 -3.31
N GLY A 805 -41.64 14.73 -2.96
CA GLY A 805 -41.51 15.18 -1.56
C GLY A 805 -40.46 14.43 -0.74
N SER A 806 -39.69 13.51 -1.33
CA SER A 806 -38.55 12.88 -0.66
C SER A 806 -37.33 13.79 -0.57
N VAL A 807 -36.41 13.44 0.32
CA VAL A 807 -35.12 14.13 0.53
C VAL A 807 -34.00 13.22 0.03
N ALA A 808 -33.09 13.76 -0.77
CA ALA A 808 -31.86 13.05 -1.15
C ALA A 808 -30.89 13.06 0.04
N MET A 809 -30.31 11.90 0.33
CA MET A 809 -29.37 11.74 1.43
C MET A 809 -27.96 11.66 0.90
N ALA A 810 -27.04 12.40 1.49
CA ALA A 810 -25.63 12.37 1.15
C ALA A 810 -24.76 12.31 2.42
N PHE A 811 -23.86 11.32 2.47
CA PHE A 811 -22.82 11.24 3.49
C PHE A 811 -21.46 11.36 2.81
N GLY A 812 -20.71 12.41 3.12
CA GLY A 812 -19.45 12.73 2.47
C GLY A 812 -18.26 12.47 3.38
N VAL A 813 -17.22 11.83 2.85
CA VAL A 813 -15.93 11.67 3.51
C VAL A 813 -14.84 12.23 2.59
N SER A 814 -14.05 13.19 3.08
CA SER A 814 -12.96 13.81 2.34
C SER A 814 -11.61 13.61 3.00
N GLY A 815 -10.57 13.79 2.20
CA GLY A 815 -9.23 13.98 2.71
C GLY A 815 -9.09 15.33 3.40
N TYR A 816 -8.06 15.43 4.24
CA TYR A 816 -7.86 16.59 5.11
C TYR A 816 -7.35 17.85 4.39
N SER A 817 -6.87 17.72 3.15
CA SER A 817 -6.56 18.88 2.30
C SER A 817 -7.78 19.77 2.02
N GLY A 818 -8.99 19.24 2.13
CA GLY A 818 -10.24 20.00 1.99
C GLY A 818 -10.47 21.05 3.09
N ALA A 819 -9.83 20.90 4.26
CA ALA A 819 -9.86 21.89 5.34
C ALA A 819 -8.85 23.05 5.11
N GLY A 820 -8.11 23.02 4.00
CA GLY A 820 -7.14 24.05 3.65
C GLY A 820 -5.82 23.94 4.40
N VAL A 821 -4.99 24.98 4.29
CA VAL A 821 -3.63 25.03 4.86
C VAL A 821 -3.56 25.69 6.25
N THR A 822 -4.65 26.31 6.70
CA THR A 822 -4.71 26.97 8.02
C THR A 822 -4.88 25.90 9.09
N PRO A 823 -3.98 25.77 10.08
CA PRO A 823 -4.04 24.70 11.08
C PRO A 823 -5.39 24.62 11.82
N SER A 824 -5.91 23.40 11.95
CA SER A 824 -7.13 23.03 12.65
C SER A 824 -7.14 21.53 12.94
N ASP A 825 -8.02 21.05 13.81
CA ASP A 825 -8.17 19.61 14.04
C ASP A 825 -8.55 18.84 12.75
N LYS A 826 -9.23 19.53 11.82
CA LYS A 826 -9.71 18.97 10.55
C LYS A 826 -8.62 18.85 9.49
N ASN A 827 -7.43 19.40 9.72
CA ASN A 827 -6.23 19.18 8.88
C ASN A 827 -5.00 18.79 9.70
N ASN A 828 -5.19 18.28 10.91
CA ASN A 828 -4.12 17.76 11.75
C ASN A 828 -4.04 16.23 11.59
N PRO A 829 -3.00 15.69 10.93
CA PRO A 829 -2.85 14.24 10.73
C PRO A 829 -2.73 13.44 12.02
N GLU A 830 -2.31 14.06 13.13
CA GLU A 830 -2.25 13.39 14.43
C GLU A 830 -3.63 13.23 15.06
N VAL A 831 -4.48 14.26 14.97
CA VAL A 831 -5.86 14.22 15.49
C VAL A 831 -6.74 13.31 14.62
N LEU A 832 -6.49 13.30 13.32
CA LEU A 832 -7.24 12.47 12.38
C LEU A 832 -6.79 11.01 12.35
N ARG A 833 -5.61 10.68 12.89
CA ARG A 833 -5.10 9.31 12.91
C ARG A 833 -6.12 8.38 13.56
N ASP A 834 -6.57 7.38 12.81
CA ASP A 834 -7.60 6.41 13.21
C ASP A 834 -8.93 7.05 13.65
N ASN A 835 -9.24 8.24 13.11
CA ASN A 835 -10.37 9.06 13.53
C ASN A 835 -11.10 9.72 12.33
N LEU A 836 -12.37 10.08 12.51
CA LEU A 836 -13.17 10.87 11.57
C LEU A 836 -13.76 12.08 12.29
N LEU A 837 -13.72 13.25 11.65
CA LEU A 837 -14.30 14.48 12.22
C LEU A 837 -15.36 15.08 11.29
N PRO A 838 -16.60 15.35 11.76
CA PRO A 838 -17.58 16.06 10.96
C PRO A 838 -17.17 17.52 10.74
N TYR A 839 -17.38 18.05 9.54
CA TYR A 839 -17.26 19.49 9.27
C TYR A 839 -18.41 20.25 9.93
N ALA A 840 -19.63 19.75 9.73
CA ALA A 840 -20.86 20.18 10.37
C ALA A 840 -21.84 19.00 10.33
N LEU A 841 -22.79 18.96 11.28
CA LEU A 841 -23.80 17.89 11.32
C LEU A 841 -25.01 18.21 10.42
N VAL A 842 -25.34 19.50 10.26
CA VAL A 842 -26.45 20.02 9.42
C VAL A 842 -26.09 21.42 8.92
N GLY A 843 -26.72 21.88 7.83
CA GLY A 843 -26.62 23.27 7.39
C GLY A 843 -25.26 23.67 6.80
N HIS A 844 -24.45 22.68 6.40
CA HIS A 844 -23.18 22.94 5.74
C HIS A 844 -23.40 23.64 4.39
N ILE A 845 -22.48 24.49 3.94
CA ILE A 845 -22.68 25.28 2.72
C ILE A 845 -22.94 24.44 1.48
N HIS A 846 -22.24 23.30 1.33
CA HIS A 846 -22.44 22.35 0.24
C HIS A 846 -23.83 21.68 0.24
N GLU A 847 -24.48 21.55 1.40
CA GLU A 847 -25.87 21.08 1.51
C GLU A 847 -26.83 22.05 0.81
N ARG A 848 -26.68 23.35 1.13
CA ARG A 848 -27.46 24.42 0.54
C ARG A 848 -27.16 24.59 -0.95
N GLU A 849 -25.88 24.49 -1.31
CA GLU A 849 -25.41 24.60 -2.70
C GLU A 849 -26.01 23.52 -3.59
N ALA A 850 -25.90 22.24 -3.19
CA ALA A 850 -26.49 21.13 -3.92
C ALA A 850 -28.01 21.23 -3.99
N THR A 851 -28.66 21.61 -2.88
CA THR A 851 -30.12 21.81 -2.82
C THR A 851 -30.58 22.90 -3.80
N HIS A 852 -29.89 24.04 -3.80
CA HIS A 852 -30.21 25.18 -4.65
C HIS A 852 -30.10 24.83 -6.14
N HIS A 853 -28.98 24.21 -6.55
CA HIS A 853 -28.68 23.97 -7.95
C HIS A 853 -29.38 22.74 -8.53
N LEU A 854 -29.65 21.69 -7.74
CA LEU A 854 -30.44 20.53 -8.19
C LEU A 854 -31.95 20.80 -8.17
N GLY A 855 -32.42 21.75 -7.37
CA GLY A 855 -33.85 22.02 -7.19
C GLY A 855 -34.58 20.93 -6.38
N VAL A 856 -33.85 20.07 -5.66
CA VAL A 856 -34.38 19.06 -4.75
C VAL A 856 -33.77 19.22 -3.36
N GLN A 857 -34.48 18.83 -2.31
CA GLN A 857 -33.94 18.88 -0.94
C GLN A 857 -32.83 17.83 -0.77
N VAL A 858 -31.67 18.27 -0.28
CA VAL A 858 -30.52 17.41 0.05
C VAL A 858 -30.23 17.53 1.54
N ALA A 859 -30.14 16.39 2.23
CA ALA A 859 -29.60 16.30 3.59
C ALA A 859 -28.16 15.78 3.50
N PHE A 860 -27.18 16.57 3.96
CA PHE A 860 -25.76 16.29 3.73
C PHE A 860 -24.92 16.37 5.01
N SER A 861 -24.15 15.29 5.27
CA SER A 861 -23.22 15.21 6.39
C SER A 861 -21.76 15.08 5.91
N PRO A 862 -21.00 16.19 5.85
CA PRO A 862 -19.59 16.20 5.48
C PRO A 862 -18.66 15.79 6.64
N THR A 863 -17.70 14.92 6.35
CA THR A 863 -16.75 14.36 7.32
C THR A 863 -15.33 14.35 6.75
N VAL A 864 -14.31 14.59 7.57
CA VAL A 864 -12.90 14.48 7.18
C VAL A 864 -12.24 13.23 7.75
N ALA A 865 -11.35 12.63 6.97
CA ALA A 865 -10.65 11.37 7.23
C ALA A 865 -9.11 11.50 7.19
N PRO A 866 -8.35 10.51 7.69
CA PRO A 866 -6.88 10.58 7.82
C PRO A 866 -6.09 10.41 6.52
N PHE A 867 -6.70 10.63 5.36
CA PHE A 867 -6.00 10.64 4.08
C PHE A 867 -5.90 12.06 3.53
N PHE A 868 -4.88 12.34 2.72
CA PHE A 868 -4.59 13.71 2.30
C PHE A 868 -5.65 14.28 1.35
N ARG A 869 -6.06 13.54 0.32
CA ARG A 869 -6.98 14.01 -0.72
C ARG A 869 -7.98 12.94 -1.14
N GLY A 870 -9.01 13.41 -1.83
CA GLY A 870 -10.14 12.68 -2.38
C GLY A 870 -11.43 12.84 -1.58
N ILE A 871 -12.56 12.59 -2.23
CA ILE A 871 -13.92 12.58 -1.67
C ILE A 871 -14.60 11.28 -2.09
N SER A 872 -15.30 10.66 -1.15
CA SER A 872 -16.38 9.70 -1.40
C SER A 872 -17.67 10.26 -0.82
N ALA A 873 -18.69 10.39 -1.66
CA ALA A 873 -20.04 10.75 -1.29
C ALA A 873 -20.92 9.52 -1.46
N THR A 874 -21.37 8.94 -0.34
CA THR A 874 -22.41 7.92 -0.33
C THR A 874 -23.77 8.60 -0.48
N LEU A 875 -24.47 8.29 -1.56
CA LEU A 875 -25.71 8.91 -1.95
C LEU A 875 -26.85 7.91 -1.85
N SER A 876 -28.03 8.39 -1.47
CA SER A 876 -29.24 7.60 -1.62
C SER A 876 -30.48 8.47 -1.83
N VAL A 877 -31.43 7.91 -2.55
CA VAL A 877 -32.75 8.49 -2.76
C VAL A 877 -33.82 7.44 -2.54
N PHE A 878 -35.06 7.88 -2.33
CA PHE A 878 -36.23 7.01 -2.36
C PHE A 878 -36.89 7.14 -3.72
N LEU A 879 -37.15 6.02 -4.38
CA LEU A 879 -37.91 5.93 -5.62
C LEU A 879 -39.37 5.58 -5.31
N ASP A 880 -40.27 5.91 -6.23
CA ASP A 880 -41.60 5.30 -6.21
C ASP A 880 -41.48 3.80 -6.49
N LYS A 881 -41.90 2.98 -5.53
CA LYS A 881 -41.67 1.53 -5.55
C LYS A 881 -42.45 0.84 -6.65
N ASP A 882 -43.68 1.29 -6.89
CA ASP A 882 -44.58 0.67 -7.87
C ASP A 882 -44.11 1.02 -9.27
N ALA A 883 -43.70 2.28 -9.50
CA ALA A 883 -43.09 2.71 -10.75
C ALA A 883 -41.75 1.99 -11.01
N ALA A 884 -40.87 1.91 -10.01
CA ALA A 884 -39.59 1.22 -10.13
C ALA A 884 -39.77 -0.29 -10.39
N ALA A 885 -40.73 -0.93 -9.73
CA ALA A 885 -41.06 -2.34 -9.95
C ALA A 885 -41.63 -2.56 -11.36
N ALA A 886 -42.55 -1.70 -11.83
CA ALA A 886 -43.09 -1.80 -13.18
C ALA A 886 -42.01 -1.65 -14.26
N MET A 887 -41.07 -0.71 -14.08
CA MET A 887 -39.91 -0.56 -14.97
C MET A 887 -38.99 -1.78 -14.94
N ALA A 888 -38.75 -2.35 -13.75
CA ALA A 888 -37.97 -3.58 -13.62
C ALA A 888 -38.65 -4.80 -14.26
N ASP A 889 -39.98 -4.91 -14.17
CA ASP A 889 -40.73 -6.01 -14.77
C ASP A 889 -40.75 -5.93 -16.31
N ALA A 890 -40.63 -4.73 -16.87
CA ALA A 890 -40.45 -4.53 -18.31
C ALA A 890 -39.06 -4.93 -18.83
N ARG A 891 -38.07 -5.16 -17.95
CA ARG A 891 -36.68 -5.50 -18.30
C ARG A 891 -36.20 -6.79 -17.61
N PRO A 892 -36.83 -7.94 -17.90
CA PRO A 892 -36.46 -9.23 -17.29
C PRO A 892 -35.05 -9.70 -17.67
N ASP A 893 -34.48 -9.17 -18.76
CA ASP A 893 -33.12 -9.41 -19.23
C ASP A 893 -32.02 -8.97 -18.25
N LEU A 894 -32.32 -7.99 -17.38
CA LEU A 894 -31.36 -7.41 -16.45
C LEU A 894 -31.12 -8.22 -15.16
N GLY A 895 -31.82 -9.34 -14.99
CA GLY A 895 -31.59 -10.26 -13.88
C GLY A 895 -32.85 -10.95 -13.36
N SER A 896 -32.70 -11.80 -12.35
CA SER A 896 -33.82 -12.59 -11.80
C SER A 896 -34.59 -11.91 -10.67
N LYS A 897 -34.05 -10.86 -10.05
CA LYS A 897 -34.66 -10.16 -8.90
C LYS A 897 -34.91 -8.68 -9.23
N THR A 898 -36.02 -8.12 -8.74
CA THR A 898 -36.35 -6.69 -8.87
C THR A 898 -35.21 -5.79 -8.36
N ALA A 899 -34.58 -6.14 -7.24
CA ALA A 899 -33.42 -5.44 -6.68
C ALA A 899 -32.28 -5.27 -7.71
N THR A 900 -31.90 -6.36 -8.38
CA THR A 900 -30.84 -6.36 -9.38
C THR A 900 -31.23 -5.58 -10.62
N ARG A 901 -32.48 -5.72 -11.09
CA ARG A 901 -32.98 -5.01 -12.27
C ARG A 901 -33.03 -3.50 -12.07
N VAL A 902 -33.54 -3.02 -10.93
CA VAL A 902 -33.60 -1.58 -10.64
C VAL A 902 -32.18 -0.99 -10.49
N ALA A 903 -31.25 -1.71 -9.87
CA ALA A 903 -29.86 -1.27 -9.79
C ALA A 903 -29.20 -1.16 -11.18
N ALA A 904 -29.44 -2.14 -12.06
CA ALA A 904 -28.97 -2.10 -13.44
C ALA A 904 -29.59 -0.96 -14.25
N LEU A 905 -30.91 -0.74 -14.11
CA LEU A 905 -31.61 0.40 -14.71
C LEU A 905 -31.06 1.74 -14.24
N ALA A 906 -30.70 1.86 -12.95
CA ALA A 906 -30.07 3.06 -12.41
C ALA A 906 -28.70 3.32 -13.05
N ALA A 907 -27.88 2.27 -13.24
CA ALA A 907 -26.60 2.37 -13.93
C ALA A 907 -26.77 2.75 -15.41
N GLU A 908 -27.71 2.11 -16.13
CA GLU A 908 -28.06 2.46 -17.51
C GLU A 908 -28.51 3.92 -17.64
N GLN A 909 -29.38 4.39 -16.74
CA GLN A 909 -29.86 5.77 -16.73
C GLN A 909 -28.74 6.78 -16.46
N ALA A 910 -27.86 6.49 -15.49
CA ALA A 910 -26.71 7.35 -15.23
C ALA A 910 -25.77 7.43 -16.44
N ARG A 911 -25.50 6.30 -17.12
CA ARG A 911 -24.72 6.28 -18.36
C ARG A 911 -25.38 7.09 -19.46
N ALA A 912 -26.67 6.88 -19.69
CA ALA A 912 -27.41 7.61 -20.71
C ALA A 912 -27.38 9.11 -20.44
N PHE A 913 -27.60 9.53 -19.19
CA PHE A 913 -27.55 10.93 -18.78
C PHE A 913 -26.23 11.60 -19.16
N PHE A 914 -25.10 10.97 -18.83
CA PHE A 914 -23.77 11.54 -19.09
C PHE A 914 -23.22 11.28 -20.50
N ALA A 915 -23.70 10.27 -21.21
CA ALA A 915 -23.27 9.99 -22.59
C ALA A 915 -24.04 10.82 -23.63
N SER A 916 -25.26 11.25 -23.31
CA SER A 916 -26.17 11.88 -24.28
C SER A 916 -26.44 13.36 -24.02
N GLY A 917 -25.77 14.00 -23.06
CA GLY A 917 -26.01 15.38 -22.64
C GLY A 917 -26.18 16.38 -23.80
N THR A 918 -26.95 17.45 -23.57
CA THR A 918 -27.26 18.47 -24.59
C THR A 918 -26.01 19.09 -25.22
N ASP A 919 -24.88 19.06 -24.51
CA ASP A 919 -23.60 19.60 -24.94
C ASP A 919 -22.60 18.50 -25.40
N GLY A 920 -23.05 17.25 -25.55
CA GLY A 920 -22.23 16.08 -25.89
C GLY A 920 -21.96 15.15 -24.69
N PRO A 921 -21.15 14.10 -24.88
CA PRO A 921 -20.78 13.17 -23.80
C PRO A 921 -19.87 13.87 -22.78
N GLU A 922 -20.11 13.61 -21.50
CA GLU A 922 -19.32 14.16 -20.40
C GLU A 922 -17.93 13.50 -20.31
N PRO A 923 -16.84 14.20 -20.68
CA PRO A 923 -15.52 13.58 -20.81
C PRO A 923 -14.88 13.24 -19.46
N LEU A 924 -15.34 13.87 -18.38
CA LEU A 924 -14.80 13.73 -17.03
C LEU A 924 -15.75 13.01 -16.08
N VAL A 925 -16.82 12.36 -16.57
CA VAL A 925 -17.73 11.56 -15.73
C VAL A 925 -17.70 10.11 -16.18
N ARG A 926 -17.48 9.20 -15.23
CA ARG A 926 -17.51 7.75 -15.46
C ARG A 926 -18.57 7.09 -14.61
N VAL A 927 -19.28 6.14 -15.22
CA VAL A 927 -20.25 5.30 -14.51
C VAL A 927 -19.69 3.88 -14.40
N SER A 928 -19.33 3.48 -13.18
CA SER A 928 -18.70 2.19 -12.89
C SER A 928 -19.72 1.14 -12.42
N ASP A 929 -19.58 -0.08 -12.93
CA ASP A 929 -20.30 -1.26 -12.41
C ASP A 929 -19.58 -1.90 -11.20
N GLY A 930 -18.34 -1.49 -10.94
CA GLY A 930 -17.49 -2.05 -9.90
C GLY A 930 -17.57 -1.29 -8.57
N GLU A 931 -16.81 -1.78 -7.59
CA GLU A 931 -16.64 -1.10 -6.31
C GLU A 931 -15.91 0.24 -6.50
N ILE A 932 -16.46 1.30 -5.90
CA ILE A 932 -15.91 2.65 -5.95
C ILE A 932 -15.30 2.98 -4.60
N ASN A 933 -14.05 3.44 -4.62
CA ASN A 933 -13.31 3.85 -3.44
C ASN A 933 -12.49 5.12 -3.72
N VAL A 934 -12.16 5.86 -2.66
CA VAL A 934 -11.43 7.13 -2.75
C VAL A 934 -10.06 6.96 -3.40
N ARG A 935 -9.30 5.90 -3.08
CA ARG A 935 -7.93 5.73 -3.57
C ARG A 935 -7.86 5.62 -5.09
N THR A 936 -8.74 4.83 -5.69
CA THR A 936 -8.73 4.56 -7.14
C THR A 936 -9.55 5.56 -7.93
N HIS A 937 -10.64 6.06 -7.36
CA HIS A 937 -11.65 6.82 -8.11
C HIS A 937 -11.83 8.26 -7.62
N GLY A 938 -11.29 8.59 -6.46
CA GLY A 938 -11.42 9.89 -5.81
C GLY A 938 -10.09 10.59 -5.56
N SER A 939 -8.93 9.99 -5.80
CA SER A 939 -7.63 10.58 -5.47
C SER A 939 -6.74 10.62 -6.69
N ASN A 940 -6.17 11.79 -6.97
CA ASN A 940 -5.41 12.10 -8.17
C ASN A 940 -6.22 11.90 -9.47
N CYS A 941 -7.55 11.96 -9.43
CA CYS A 941 -8.38 11.82 -10.62
C CYS A 941 -8.83 13.18 -11.16
N SER A 942 -8.79 13.35 -12.48
CA SER A 942 -9.30 14.56 -13.15
C SER A 942 -10.83 14.65 -13.21
N GLY A 943 -11.54 13.54 -12.97
CA GLY A 943 -12.99 13.43 -13.16
C GLY A 943 -13.77 12.97 -11.94
N VAL A 944 -15.04 12.63 -12.18
CA VAL A 944 -16.00 12.06 -11.24
C VAL A 944 -16.29 10.62 -11.62
N THR A 945 -16.27 9.71 -10.64
CA THR A 945 -16.78 8.34 -10.82
C THR A 945 -18.07 8.16 -10.03
N VAL A 946 -19.13 7.68 -10.66
CA VAL A 946 -20.43 7.37 -10.07
C VAL A 946 -20.74 5.88 -10.24
N GLY A 947 -21.31 5.21 -9.25
CA GLY A 947 -21.65 3.78 -9.38
C GLY A 947 -21.76 3.04 -8.04
N GLY A 948 -21.75 1.71 -8.11
CA GLY A 948 -22.08 0.86 -6.95
C GLY A 948 -23.57 0.91 -6.58
N PHE A 949 -24.45 0.98 -7.58
CA PHE A 949 -25.90 1.07 -7.38
C PHE A 949 -26.47 -0.17 -6.69
N VAL A 950 -27.24 0.05 -5.62
CA VAL A 950 -27.94 -0.99 -4.86
C VAL A 950 -29.36 -0.51 -4.57
N TYR A 951 -30.35 -1.34 -4.86
CA TYR A 951 -31.76 -1.05 -4.60
C TYR A 951 -32.34 -1.99 -3.55
N GLU A 952 -33.05 -1.42 -2.57
CA GLU A 952 -33.80 -2.17 -1.55
C GLU A 952 -35.32 -2.04 -1.78
N PRO A 953 -35.99 -3.10 -2.31
CA PRO A 953 -37.39 -3.04 -2.74
C PRO A 953 -38.40 -2.71 -1.64
N VAL A 954 -38.16 -3.12 -0.40
CA VAL A 954 -39.13 -2.91 0.70
C VAL A 954 -39.25 -1.43 1.02
N THR A 955 -38.14 -0.68 0.98
CA THR A 955 -38.12 0.75 1.31
C THR A 955 -38.15 1.65 0.09
N GLY A 956 -37.86 1.11 -1.10
CA GLY A 956 -37.70 1.91 -2.33
C GLY A 956 -36.39 2.68 -2.36
N ARG A 957 -35.44 2.38 -1.46
CA ARG A 957 -34.19 3.12 -1.37
C ARG A 957 -33.20 2.63 -2.42
N LEU A 958 -32.74 3.54 -3.27
CA LEU A 958 -31.59 3.36 -4.16
C LEU A 958 -30.38 4.03 -3.52
N GLY A 959 -29.25 3.33 -3.40
CA GLY A 959 -27.99 3.84 -2.85
C GLY A 959 -26.80 3.58 -3.77
N TRP A 960 -25.83 4.49 -3.79
CA TRP A 960 -24.63 4.42 -4.63
C TRP A 960 -23.53 5.36 -4.09
N VAL A 961 -22.39 5.40 -4.77
CA VAL A 961 -21.24 6.25 -4.41
C VAL A 961 -20.88 7.17 -5.58
N SER A 962 -20.51 8.40 -5.26
CA SER A 962 -19.80 9.33 -6.16
C SER A 962 -18.45 9.70 -5.57
N CYS A 963 -17.37 9.53 -6.33
CA CYS A 963 -16.01 9.86 -5.93
C CYS A 963 -15.38 10.91 -6.83
N ILE A 964 -14.66 11.86 -6.23
CA ILE A 964 -13.89 12.91 -6.93
C ILE A 964 -12.61 13.25 -6.18
N ASP A 965 -11.61 13.81 -6.85
CA ASP A 965 -10.50 14.51 -6.18
C ASP A 965 -10.94 15.89 -5.71
N ASN A 966 -10.87 16.16 -4.40
CA ASN A 966 -11.28 17.43 -3.80
C ASN A 966 -10.39 18.62 -4.19
N LEU A 967 -9.15 18.38 -4.60
CA LEU A 967 -8.22 19.39 -5.13
C LEU A 967 -8.22 19.41 -6.66
N GLY A 968 -8.50 18.26 -7.29
CA GLY A 968 -8.67 18.10 -8.74
C GLY A 968 -10.04 18.55 -9.22
N LYS A 969 -10.93 17.60 -9.56
CA LYS A 969 -12.28 17.88 -10.07
C LYS A 969 -13.15 18.70 -9.11
N GLY A 970 -12.86 18.66 -7.81
CA GLY A 970 -13.51 19.49 -6.80
C GLY A 970 -12.98 20.92 -6.70
N ALA A 971 -11.91 21.27 -7.43
CA ALA A 971 -11.32 22.60 -7.42
C ALA A 971 -10.53 22.93 -8.71
N ALA A 972 -9.25 22.53 -8.81
CA ALA A 972 -8.33 23.01 -9.84
C ALA A 972 -8.69 22.55 -11.27
N VAL A 973 -9.08 21.28 -11.44
CA VAL A 973 -9.50 20.77 -12.75
C VAL A 973 -10.80 21.43 -13.20
N GLN A 974 -11.75 21.60 -12.28
CA GLN A 974 -12.99 22.33 -12.55
C GLN A 974 -12.71 23.76 -13.01
N ALA A 975 -11.83 24.47 -12.30
CA ALA A 975 -11.48 25.84 -12.63
C ALA A 975 -10.79 25.94 -13.99
N LEU A 976 -9.84 25.06 -14.30
CA LEU A 976 -9.19 25.06 -15.62
C LEU A 976 -10.18 24.72 -16.74
N GLN A 977 -11.06 23.74 -16.54
CA GLN A 977 -12.10 23.38 -17.50
C GLN A 977 -13.03 24.57 -17.78
N ASN A 978 -13.48 25.26 -16.73
CA ASN A 978 -14.31 26.48 -16.85
C ASN A 978 -13.58 27.61 -17.59
N ILE A 979 -12.31 27.86 -17.26
CA ILE A 979 -11.50 28.89 -17.94
C ILE A 979 -11.28 28.54 -19.42
N ASN A 980 -11.00 27.28 -19.73
CA ASN A 980 -10.86 26.83 -21.12
C ASN A 980 -12.12 27.10 -21.92
N ILE A 981 -13.29 26.68 -21.40
CA ILE A 981 -14.59 26.90 -22.04
C ILE A 981 -14.87 28.40 -22.21
N ALA A 982 -14.64 29.20 -21.15
CA ALA A 982 -14.89 30.64 -21.18
C ALA A 982 -14.04 31.38 -22.23
N LEU A 983 -12.80 30.94 -22.43
CA LEU A 983 -11.87 31.48 -23.42
C LEU A 983 -12.05 30.89 -24.83
N GLY A 984 -12.95 29.90 -25.01
CA GLY A 984 -13.13 29.18 -26.26
C GLY A 984 -11.95 28.27 -26.63
N LEU A 985 -11.14 27.86 -25.66
CA LEU A 985 -10.08 26.87 -25.80
C LEU A 985 -10.68 25.44 -25.73
N PRO A 986 -9.96 24.40 -26.20
CA PRO A 986 -10.39 23.02 -25.99
C PRO A 986 -10.61 22.75 -24.49
N GLU A 987 -11.79 22.25 -24.14
CA GLU A 987 -12.23 22.07 -22.74
C GLU A 987 -11.19 21.33 -21.87
N LEU A 988 -10.56 20.29 -22.44
CA LEU A 988 -9.60 19.43 -21.76
C LEU A 988 -8.13 19.85 -21.97
N GLU A 989 -7.86 21.00 -22.57
CA GLU A 989 -6.47 21.46 -22.75
C GLU A 989 -5.78 21.61 -21.38
N GLY A 990 -4.64 20.94 -21.20
CA GLY A 990 -3.94 20.84 -19.91
C GLY A 990 -4.59 19.90 -18.87
N ILE A 991 -5.68 19.21 -19.21
CA ILE A 991 -6.37 18.24 -18.36
C ILE A 991 -6.27 16.87 -19.04
N VAL A 992 -5.60 15.90 -18.40
CA VAL A 992 -5.51 14.55 -18.93
C VAL A 992 -6.63 13.69 -18.30
N PRO A 993 -7.59 13.17 -19.10
CA PRO A 993 -8.53 12.16 -18.63
C PRO A 993 -7.77 10.88 -18.28
N ASP A 994 -8.20 10.16 -17.24
CA ASP A 994 -7.69 8.81 -16.90
C ASP A 994 -6.26 8.72 -16.38
N ALA A 995 -5.45 9.78 -16.46
CA ALA A 995 -4.13 9.83 -15.84
C ALA A 995 -4.19 10.36 -14.40
N PRO A 996 -3.32 9.87 -13.49
CA PRO A 996 -3.17 10.48 -12.19
C PRO A 996 -2.65 11.91 -12.31
N LEU A 997 -3.23 12.86 -11.57
CA LEU A 997 -2.82 14.27 -11.53
C LEU A 997 -1.34 14.46 -11.10
N ARG A 998 -0.75 13.45 -10.46
CA ARG A 998 0.66 13.37 -10.09
C ARG A 998 1.14 11.95 -10.39
N ALA A 999 2.11 11.83 -11.31
CA ALA A 999 2.84 10.59 -11.57
C ALA A 999 3.88 10.33 -10.46
#